data_AF-A0A552D740-F1
#
_entry.id   AF-A0A552D740-F1
#
_cell.length_a   1.000
_cell.length_b   1.000
_cell.length_c   1.000
_cell.angle_alpha   90.00
_cell.angle_beta   90.00
_cell.angle_gamma   90.00
#
_symmetry.space_group_name_H-M   'P 1'
#
loop_
_entity.id
_entity.type
_entity.pdbx_description
1 polymer ?
#
loop_
_entity_poly.entity_id
_entity_poly.type
_entity_poly.pdbx_seq_one_letter_code
_entity_poly.pdbx_strand_id
1 'polypeptide(L)'
;MARYALVIGINHYDNPNFLPSLSKPAKDAEAAAKFLEKTGTFANVERLPNCWIAAEKRHEVVPGKVTGNEVLQALKQILSGEQTENQEVLIYFSGHGFRLINRIGDGEAYLATSDSQPDGKNAISLDRELNPLLRRSSLSNLVVMLDCCHAGALLPENRELDRILLEPSLSAFNDKQDYFLITACRSEQVAWEDEEYSLFTAALLKGLSQKEADPKTGEISADRLFDFVSRELRGKGQEPIRMGVGRSLILVKYGAQPQVKEVKPLLDEKGELRCPYQGLLAFTKKERPFFFGRKRVVDDIKSKLDRLNFVPLIGASGSGKSSVVLAGLIPWLEELGWQILEPIKPGFKPLTKLESLLLSYFPDCEKLLDECINNPASEGLKPLLELFPRKHKFLLVVDQFEELFTFALAEQRDRFIELITQVATIPDSPLAVVATMRADFIEPCLRYDGLRQLIQNNAEYLPDLRGLDLLEAITEPAKLQGYEVTKELLNKILEDIKQEPGFLPLLEFALTQLWQRRDEAEHRLTLDTYEAIGGIVGALNCQADKVYQYRDYEKDSPQQERTETEKTLIKRIFLNLLQIGDGEKDTRLRQPKAFILSLAGDNQEGQKVLKELIEGKQGLVKGRLLVTGKTEREEEAWVDLAHEALIEKWDNLNLWRTETRKGRELAKQVDKDAKDWQKNNKSQYYLWSGDKLADAEKVLQEYQDTVETTDLAKDFLEASSQQELYNYLRSSDIDNLERETLEKEAANKSFLNREKLRNLLEDEKEKAQIRLSASWLLKQWGEEVPIWTAKVDKQGNIDLSIIAENDLRATVIEELESGINLEMLEIPGGEFWMGSPEREEGSYPDELPQHKVKISPFLMGKYLVTQAQWRVVASMPKIERDLNPEPSYYKGYSRRPVESISWYEAVEFCERLSRWSQEKGKGYQYRLPSEAEWEYACRAVISELTLAEWNQKYNQPFHFGEKISPALANYLETLRGKTTTVGRFQVANLFGLYDMHGNVLEWCTDHWYKKYEDAPNDGSAWLSENEANEANFRLLRGGSFRITPDYCRSAARYQERPNLRSDRIGLRVVASSRTVYSVNS
;
A
#
# COMPACT_ATOMS: atom_id res chain seq x y z
N MET A 1 -51.97 8.24 -24.03
CA MET A 1 -51.02 8.22 -25.16
C MET A 1 -51.32 6.99 -25.98
N ALA A 2 -51.34 7.11 -27.30
CA ALA A 2 -51.40 5.97 -28.19
C ALA A 2 -50.01 5.31 -28.26
N ARG A 3 -49.98 4.01 -28.59
CA ARG A 3 -48.71 3.29 -28.81
C ARG A 3 -48.60 2.84 -30.26
N TYR A 4 -47.41 2.95 -30.83
CA TYR A 4 -47.13 2.56 -32.20
C TYR A 4 -45.99 1.54 -32.22
N ALA A 5 -46.06 0.57 -33.12
CA ALA A 5 -44.98 -0.38 -33.31
C ALA A 5 -44.57 -0.46 -34.79
N LEU A 6 -43.27 -0.61 -35.03
CA LEU A 6 -42.70 -0.99 -36.32
C LEU A 6 -42.01 -2.34 -36.16
N VAL A 7 -42.47 -3.33 -36.91
CA VAL A 7 -41.98 -4.71 -36.85
C VAL A 7 -41.40 -5.10 -38.21
N ILE A 8 -40.12 -5.44 -38.24
CA ILE A 8 -39.35 -5.70 -39.46
C ILE A 8 -38.78 -7.12 -39.39
N GLY A 9 -39.02 -7.94 -40.41
CA GLY A 9 -38.47 -9.30 -40.53
C GLY A 9 -37.94 -9.56 -41.94
N ILE A 10 -36.62 -9.69 -42.10
CA ILE A 10 -35.98 -9.82 -43.42
C ILE A 10 -35.35 -11.21 -43.61
N ASN A 11 -35.94 -12.00 -44.51
CA ASN A 11 -35.48 -13.35 -44.84
C ASN A 11 -34.53 -13.40 -46.05
N HIS A 12 -34.77 -12.56 -47.07
CA HIS A 12 -34.10 -12.67 -48.37
C HIS A 12 -33.08 -11.54 -48.55
N TYR A 13 -31.88 -11.91 -49.04
CA TYR A 13 -30.77 -11.01 -49.32
C TYR A 13 -30.25 -11.27 -50.74
N ASP A 14 -30.03 -10.21 -51.52
CA ASP A 14 -29.70 -10.26 -52.95
C ASP A 14 -28.30 -10.81 -53.22
N ASN A 15 -27.39 -10.67 -52.26
CA ASN A 15 -26.03 -11.18 -52.32
C ASN A 15 -25.83 -12.34 -51.33
N PRO A 16 -26.15 -13.60 -51.73
CA PRO A 16 -26.05 -14.77 -50.85
C PRO A 16 -24.61 -15.12 -50.46
N ASN A 17 -23.61 -14.63 -51.19
CA ASN A 17 -22.20 -14.80 -50.84
C ASN A 17 -21.76 -13.85 -49.71
N PHE A 18 -22.54 -12.81 -49.44
CA PHE A 18 -22.30 -11.86 -48.35
C PHE A 18 -23.20 -12.16 -47.15
N LEU A 19 -24.51 -12.25 -47.36
CA LEU A 19 -25.49 -12.55 -46.33
C LEU A 19 -26.41 -13.70 -46.80
N PRO A 20 -26.36 -14.87 -46.14
CA PRO A 20 -27.24 -15.97 -46.52
C PRO A 20 -28.69 -15.67 -46.15
N SER A 21 -29.64 -16.23 -46.89
CA SER A 21 -31.07 -16.12 -46.55
C SER A 21 -31.37 -16.77 -45.20
N LEU A 22 -32.26 -16.17 -44.43
CA LEU A 22 -32.70 -16.64 -43.12
C LEU A 22 -34.10 -17.23 -43.20
N SER A 23 -34.38 -18.30 -42.47
CA SER A 23 -35.69 -18.97 -42.48
C SER A 23 -36.70 -18.39 -41.48
N LYS A 24 -36.22 -17.76 -40.38
CA LYS A 24 -37.04 -17.36 -39.22
C LYS A 24 -37.52 -15.90 -39.16
N PRO A 25 -36.80 -14.87 -39.66
CA PRO A 25 -37.12 -13.47 -39.35
C PRO A 25 -38.55 -12.97 -39.60
N ALA A 26 -39.15 -13.26 -40.76
CA ALA A 26 -40.55 -12.88 -41.03
C ALA A 26 -41.51 -13.55 -40.05
N LYS A 27 -41.24 -14.80 -39.65
CA LYS A 27 -42.06 -15.53 -38.68
C LYS A 27 -41.90 -14.96 -37.28
N ASP A 28 -40.68 -14.61 -36.89
CA ASP A 28 -40.39 -13.98 -35.59
C ASP A 28 -41.05 -12.60 -35.48
N ALA A 29 -40.88 -11.77 -36.52
CA ALA A 29 -41.52 -10.47 -36.66
C ALA A 29 -43.05 -10.57 -36.62
N GLU A 30 -43.64 -11.49 -37.39
CA GLU A 30 -45.09 -11.66 -37.40
C GLU A 30 -45.64 -12.13 -36.04
N ALA A 31 -44.91 -12.99 -35.32
CA ALA A 31 -45.31 -13.42 -33.99
C ALA A 31 -45.28 -12.27 -32.98
N ALA A 32 -44.22 -11.45 -33.01
CA ALA A 32 -44.14 -10.23 -32.21
C ALA A 32 -45.30 -9.27 -32.56
N ALA A 33 -45.57 -9.04 -33.85
CA ALA A 33 -46.65 -8.17 -34.31
C ALA A 33 -48.05 -8.64 -33.85
N LYS A 34 -48.37 -9.93 -34.07
CA LYS A 34 -49.63 -10.54 -33.60
C LYS A 34 -49.80 -10.42 -32.10
N PHE A 35 -48.70 -10.60 -31.37
CA PHE A 35 -48.73 -10.52 -29.93
C PHE A 35 -49.06 -9.09 -29.45
N LEU A 36 -48.39 -8.08 -30.03
CA LEU A 36 -48.59 -6.66 -29.71
C LEU A 36 -50.00 -6.17 -30.06
N GLU A 37 -50.58 -6.61 -31.18
CA GLU A 37 -51.96 -6.27 -31.57
C GLU A 37 -52.99 -6.91 -30.64
N LYS A 38 -52.77 -8.17 -30.25
CA LYS A 38 -53.74 -8.91 -29.43
C LYS A 38 -53.76 -8.42 -27.98
N THR A 39 -52.62 -7.99 -27.44
CA THR A 39 -52.45 -7.80 -25.98
C THR A 39 -51.77 -6.48 -25.58
N GLY A 40 -51.02 -5.82 -26.46
CA GLY A 40 -50.11 -4.73 -26.10
C GLY A 40 -50.69 -3.32 -26.12
N THR A 41 -52.00 -3.19 -26.35
CA THR A 41 -52.73 -1.91 -26.48
C THR A 41 -52.11 -0.94 -27.50
N PHE A 42 -51.44 -1.48 -28.53
CA PHE A 42 -50.88 -0.68 -29.63
C PHE A 42 -52.00 -0.22 -30.56
N ALA A 43 -52.04 1.08 -30.83
CA ALA A 43 -53.00 1.71 -31.73
C ALA A 43 -52.72 1.34 -33.20
N ASN A 44 -51.46 1.10 -33.54
CA ASN A 44 -51.04 0.64 -34.85
C ASN A 44 -49.75 -0.19 -34.77
N VAL A 45 -49.66 -1.25 -35.57
CA VAL A 45 -48.48 -2.12 -35.71
C VAL A 45 -48.13 -2.22 -37.19
N GLU A 46 -47.16 -1.42 -37.62
CA GLU A 46 -46.64 -1.41 -38.97
C GLU A 46 -45.68 -2.58 -39.20
N ARG A 47 -45.75 -3.19 -40.39
CA ARG A 47 -45.05 -4.44 -40.74
C ARG A 47 -44.20 -4.24 -41.99
N LEU A 48 -42.99 -4.77 -41.98
CA LEU A 48 -42.12 -4.85 -43.16
C LEU A 48 -41.45 -6.23 -43.29
N PRO A 49 -41.55 -6.90 -44.47
CA PRO A 49 -42.36 -6.53 -45.63
C PRO A 49 -43.85 -6.61 -45.33
N ASN A 50 -44.62 -5.72 -45.94
CA ASN A 50 -46.06 -5.67 -45.75
C ASN A 50 -46.80 -6.47 -46.83
N CYS A 51 -47.52 -7.53 -46.45
CA CYS A 51 -48.40 -8.27 -47.37
C CYS A 51 -49.85 -8.27 -46.86
N TRP A 52 -50.79 -7.85 -47.72
CA TRP A 52 -52.23 -7.91 -47.43
C TRP A 52 -52.78 -9.31 -47.70
N ILE A 53 -53.23 -10.00 -46.65
CA ILE A 53 -53.87 -11.31 -46.76
C ILE A 53 -55.38 -11.11 -46.83
N ALA A 54 -55.93 -11.10 -48.06
CA ALA A 54 -57.34 -10.82 -48.32
C ALA A 54 -58.31 -11.76 -47.58
N ALA A 55 -57.92 -13.02 -47.37
CA ALA A 55 -58.72 -14.02 -46.65
C ALA A 55 -58.88 -13.69 -45.15
N GLU A 56 -57.87 -13.06 -44.54
CA GLU A 56 -57.83 -12.76 -43.11
C GLU A 56 -58.07 -11.28 -42.82
N LYS A 57 -58.23 -10.45 -43.87
CA LYS A 57 -58.40 -8.99 -43.81
C LYS A 57 -57.37 -8.31 -42.90
N ARG A 58 -56.12 -8.79 -42.95
CA ARG A 58 -55.02 -8.26 -42.13
C ARG A 58 -53.72 -8.24 -42.92
N HIS A 59 -52.80 -7.42 -42.44
CA HIS A 59 -51.42 -7.39 -42.91
C HIS A 59 -50.59 -8.42 -42.14
N GLU A 60 -49.64 -9.06 -42.84
CA GLU A 60 -48.73 -10.06 -42.28
C GLU A 60 -47.30 -9.83 -42.78
N VAL A 61 -46.33 -10.07 -41.91
CA VAL A 61 -44.92 -10.16 -42.31
C VAL A 61 -44.71 -11.50 -43.00
N VAL A 62 -44.50 -11.48 -44.32
CA VAL A 62 -44.23 -12.69 -45.12
C VAL A 62 -42.78 -12.69 -45.62
N PRO A 63 -42.16 -13.85 -45.90
CA PRO A 63 -40.84 -13.87 -46.53
C PRO A 63 -40.86 -13.07 -47.85
N GLY A 64 -40.10 -11.97 -47.88
CA GLY A 64 -40.07 -11.04 -49.00
C GLY A 64 -38.81 -10.18 -48.97
N LYS A 65 -38.57 -9.43 -50.05
CA LYS A 65 -37.48 -8.45 -50.10
C LYS A 65 -37.93 -7.13 -49.47
N VAL A 66 -37.04 -6.51 -48.69
CA VAL A 66 -37.19 -5.16 -48.12
C VAL A 66 -35.89 -4.41 -48.34
N THR A 67 -35.95 -3.31 -49.07
CA THR A 67 -34.79 -2.48 -49.43
C THR A 67 -34.37 -1.53 -48.31
N GLY A 68 -33.12 -1.07 -48.35
CA GLY A 68 -32.59 -0.02 -47.48
C GLY A 68 -33.49 1.22 -47.41
N ASN A 69 -33.97 1.67 -48.58
CA ASN A 69 -34.84 2.84 -48.66
C ASN A 69 -36.19 2.63 -47.96
N GLU A 70 -36.79 1.44 -48.09
CA GLU A 70 -38.07 1.12 -47.43
C GLU A 70 -37.91 1.12 -45.90
N VAL A 71 -36.85 0.49 -45.37
CA VAL A 71 -36.58 0.50 -43.93
C VAL A 71 -36.30 1.92 -43.42
N LEU A 72 -35.48 2.69 -44.13
CA LEU A 72 -35.16 4.07 -43.73
C LEU A 72 -36.38 4.99 -43.75
N GLN A 73 -37.29 4.82 -44.73
CA GLN A 73 -38.54 5.58 -44.78
C GLN A 73 -39.46 5.24 -43.62
N ALA A 74 -39.63 3.95 -43.30
CA ALA A 74 -40.44 3.53 -42.15
C ALA A 74 -39.85 4.02 -40.81
N LEU A 75 -38.52 3.97 -40.64
CA LEU A 75 -37.85 4.53 -39.46
C LEU A 75 -38.08 6.03 -39.33
N LYS A 76 -37.98 6.79 -40.43
CA LYS A 76 -38.28 8.24 -40.44
C LYS A 76 -39.73 8.52 -40.07
N GLN A 77 -40.67 7.74 -40.62
CA GLN A 77 -42.09 7.92 -40.36
C GLN A 77 -42.45 7.63 -38.90
N ILE A 78 -41.92 6.54 -38.31
CA ILE A 78 -42.26 6.18 -36.93
C ILE A 78 -41.52 7.04 -35.89
N LEU A 79 -40.27 7.43 -36.14
CA LEU A 79 -39.48 8.23 -35.19
C LEU A 79 -39.70 9.74 -35.32
N SER A 80 -40.22 10.23 -36.45
CA SER A 80 -40.33 11.67 -36.73
C SER A 80 -41.64 12.07 -37.42
N GLY A 81 -42.65 11.20 -37.47
CA GLY A 81 -43.96 11.51 -38.03
C GLY A 81 -44.85 12.29 -37.06
N GLU A 82 -45.72 13.16 -37.58
CA GLU A 82 -46.67 13.94 -36.78
C GLU A 82 -47.60 13.06 -35.91
N GLN A 83 -47.90 11.84 -36.35
CA GLN A 83 -48.78 10.91 -35.63
C GLN A 83 -48.13 10.25 -34.41
N THR A 84 -46.79 10.20 -34.36
CA THR A 84 -46.04 9.56 -33.27
C THR A 84 -45.42 10.55 -32.30
N GLU A 85 -45.54 11.85 -32.57
CA GLU A 85 -45.07 12.90 -31.66
C GLU A 85 -45.70 12.79 -30.26
N ASN A 86 -44.85 12.80 -29.22
CA ASN A 86 -45.20 12.57 -27.82
C ASN A 86 -45.92 11.23 -27.53
N GLN A 87 -45.82 10.26 -28.44
CA GLN A 87 -46.38 8.91 -28.27
C GLN A 87 -45.32 7.91 -27.85
N GLU A 88 -45.78 6.73 -27.42
CA GLU A 88 -44.91 5.61 -27.03
C GLU A 88 -44.68 4.70 -28.25
N VAL A 89 -43.42 4.34 -28.50
CA VAL A 89 -43.03 3.58 -29.71
C VAL A 89 -42.26 2.32 -29.35
N LEU A 90 -42.51 1.24 -30.09
CA LEU A 90 -41.72 0.02 -30.09
C LEU A 90 -41.18 -0.26 -31.50
N ILE A 91 -39.88 -0.50 -31.65
CA ILE A 91 -39.29 -0.98 -32.89
C ILE A 91 -38.76 -2.39 -32.64
N TYR A 92 -39.18 -3.36 -33.44
CA TYR A 92 -38.68 -4.73 -33.40
C TYR A 92 -38.09 -5.08 -34.77
N PHE A 93 -36.82 -5.48 -34.78
CA PHE A 93 -36.10 -5.89 -35.99
C PHE A 93 -35.59 -7.31 -35.83
N SER A 94 -35.89 -8.18 -36.80
CA SER A 94 -35.33 -9.52 -36.93
C SER A 94 -34.67 -9.68 -38.31
N GLY A 95 -33.42 -10.17 -38.34
CA GLY A 95 -32.64 -10.28 -39.57
C GLY A 95 -31.13 -10.37 -39.33
N HIS A 96 -30.33 -9.97 -40.31
CA HIS A 96 -28.87 -9.87 -40.18
C HIS A 96 -28.43 -8.49 -39.66
N GLY A 97 -27.38 -8.49 -38.85
CA GLY A 97 -26.57 -7.30 -38.53
C GLY A 97 -25.11 -7.58 -38.89
N PHE A 98 -24.38 -6.55 -39.35
CA PHE A 98 -22.96 -6.70 -39.70
C PHE A 98 -22.17 -5.43 -39.38
N ARG A 99 -20.83 -5.57 -39.32
CA ARG A 99 -19.90 -4.49 -38.97
C ARG A 99 -18.85 -4.31 -40.05
N LEU A 100 -18.55 -3.05 -40.39
CA LEU A 100 -17.45 -2.68 -41.28
C LEU A 100 -16.33 -2.08 -40.44
N ILE A 101 -15.22 -2.82 -40.29
CA ILE A 101 -14.06 -2.41 -39.48
C ILE A 101 -13.09 -1.62 -40.37
N ASN A 102 -12.72 -0.41 -39.94
CA ASN A 102 -11.71 0.41 -40.61
C ASN A 102 -10.28 -0.04 -40.21
N ARG A 103 -9.24 0.49 -40.88
CA ARG A 103 -7.83 0.11 -40.62
C ARG A 103 -7.33 0.41 -39.19
N ILE A 104 -8.08 1.17 -38.40
CA ILE A 104 -7.71 1.65 -37.07
C ILE A 104 -8.42 0.83 -35.97
N GLY A 105 -9.33 -0.09 -36.34
CA GLY A 105 -10.07 -0.94 -35.40
C GLY A 105 -11.48 -0.44 -35.08
N ASP A 106 -11.87 0.73 -35.60
CA ASP A 106 -13.20 1.29 -35.40
C ASP A 106 -14.13 0.66 -36.42
N GLY A 107 -15.10 -0.10 -35.93
CA GLY A 107 -16.11 -0.67 -36.78
C GLY A 107 -17.45 0.05 -36.65
N GLU A 108 -18.04 0.42 -37.78
CA GLU A 108 -19.42 0.90 -37.86
C GLU A 108 -20.37 -0.27 -38.07
N ALA A 109 -21.52 -0.24 -37.40
CA ALA A 109 -22.49 -1.31 -37.44
C ALA A 109 -23.77 -0.96 -38.19
N TYR A 110 -24.32 -1.97 -38.84
CA TYR A 110 -25.42 -1.84 -39.79
C TYR A 110 -26.51 -2.90 -39.53
N LEU A 111 -27.77 -2.50 -39.69
CA LEU A 111 -28.88 -3.45 -39.90
C LEU A 111 -28.95 -3.78 -41.39
N ALA A 112 -28.87 -5.06 -41.72
CA ALA A 112 -28.93 -5.49 -43.11
C ALA A 112 -30.36 -5.44 -43.66
N THR A 113 -30.45 -5.10 -44.93
CA THR A 113 -31.65 -5.11 -45.77
C THR A 113 -31.42 -6.02 -46.98
N SER A 114 -32.46 -6.31 -47.75
CA SER A 114 -32.38 -7.25 -48.86
C SER A 114 -31.38 -6.85 -49.94
N ASP A 115 -31.19 -5.56 -50.19
CA ASP A 115 -30.29 -5.01 -51.22
C ASP A 115 -28.93 -4.54 -50.66
N SER A 116 -28.63 -4.90 -49.40
CA SER A 116 -27.38 -4.55 -48.72
C SER A 116 -26.14 -5.12 -49.41
N GLN A 117 -25.12 -4.28 -49.53
CA GLN A 117 -23.82 -4.64 -50.12
C GLN A 117 -22.73 -4.77 -49.04
N PRO A 118 -21.63 -5.51 -49.32
CA PRO A 118 -20.51 -5.68 -48.39
C PRO A 118 -19.80 -4.37 -48.00
N ASP A 119 -19.98 -3.29 -48.77
CA ASP A 119 -19.43 -1.96 -48.48
C ASP A 119 -20.37 -1.09 -47.62
N GLY A 120 -21.49 -1.64 -47.14
CA GLY A 120 -22.48 -0.95 -46.31
C GLY A 120 -23.53 -0.18 -47.09
N LYS A 121 -23.46 -0.12 -48.43
CA LYS A 121 -24.52 0.52 -49.23
C LYS A 121 -25.84 -0.23 -49.08
N ASN A 122 -26.92 0.54 -49.04
CA ASN A 122 -28.30 0.12 -48.83
C ASN A 122 -28.58 -0.57 -47.48
N ALA A 123 -27.61 -0.69 -46.57
CA ALA A 123 -27.84 -1.10 -45.19
C ALA A 123 -28.13 0.11 -44.30
N ILE A 124 -28.78 -0.08 -43.15
CA ILE A 124 -29.07 1.01 -42.21
C ILE A 124 -27.92 1.16 -41.22
N SER A 125 -27.16 2.25 -41.35
CA SER A 125 -26.13 2.60 -40.38
C SER A 125 -26.76 2.98 -39.04
N LEU A 126 -26.33 2.31 -37.97
CA LEU A 126 -26.79 2.63 -36.63
C LEU A 126 -26.32 4.00 -36.16
N ASP A 127 -25.14 4.43 -36.59
CA ASP A 127 -24.54 5.70 -36.15
C ASP A 127 -24.88 6.89 -37.05
N ARG A 128 -24.85 6.70 -38.38
CA ARG A 128 -25.11 7.79 -39.34
C ARG A 128 -26.58 7.99 -39.67
N GLU A 129 -27.42 6.96 -39.50
CA GLU A 129 -28.84 7.03 -39.89
C GLU A 129 -29.78 6.89 -38.70
N LEU A 130 -29.66 5.80 -37.92
CA LEU A 130 -30.59 5.58 -36.81
C LEU A 130 -30.36 6.54 -35.64
N ASN A 131 -29.11 6.67 -35.16
CA ASN A 131 -28.78 7.51 -33.99
C ASN A 131 -29.23 8.99 -34.15
N PRO A 132 -29.05 9.66 -35.31
CA PRO A 132 -29.57 11.01 -35.52
C PRO A 132 -31.10 11.10 -35.52
N LEU A 133 -31.80 10.07 -36.03
CA LEU A 133 -33.27 10.02 -35.97
C LEU A 133 -33.75 9.89 -34.53
N LEU A 134 -33.12 9.02 -33.73
CA LEU A 134 -33.40 8.87 -32.30
C LEU A 134 -33.14 10.18 -31.51
N ARG A 135 -32.08 10.92 -31.85
CA ARG A 135 -31.79 12.20 -31.20
C ARG A 135 -32.81 13.28 -31.52
N ARG A 136 -33.36 13.29 -32.74
CA ARG A 136 -34.34 14.30 -33.19
C ARG A 136 -35.78 13.95 -32.83
N SER A 137 -36.08 12.70 -32.47
CA SER A 137 -37.44 12.26 -32.16
C SER A 137 -38.00 12.91 -30.89
N SER A 138 -39.27 13.30 -30.91
CA SER A 138 -40.02 13.87 -29.78
C SER A 138 -40.95 12.84 -29.11
N LEU A 139 -40.56 11.57 -29.11
CA LEU A 139 -41.36 10.48 -28.51
C LEU A 139 -41.34 10.57 -26.98
N SER A 140 -42.44 10.17 -26.34
CA SER A 140 -42.56 10.15 -24.87
C SER A 140 -41.98 8.89 -24.23
N ASN A 141 -41.81 7.82 -25.01
CA ASN A 141 -41.11 6.59 -24.63
C ASN A 141 -40.72 5.80 -25.89
N LEU A 142 -39.56 5.16 -25.90
CA LEU A 142 -39.13 4.31 -27.02
C LEU A 142 -38.49 3.03 -26.49
N VAL A 143 -38.86 1.89 -27.09
CA VAL A 143 -38.12 0.65 -26.95
C VAL A 143 -37.69 0.16 -28.33
N VAL A 144 -36.42 -0.16 -28.51
CA VAL A 144 -35.88 -0.81 -29.71
C VAL A 144 -35.40 -2.20 -29.35
N MET A 145 -35.90 -3.22 -30.05
CA MET A 145 -35.57 -4.63 -29.86
C MET A 145 -34.90 -5.17 -31.12
N LEU A 146 -33.66 -5.66 -31.00
CA LEU A 146 -32.86 -6.17 -32.12
C LEU A 146 -32.59 -7.67 -31.96
N ASP A 147 -33.27 -8.48 -32.77
CA ASP A 147 -33.10 -9.92 -32.94
C ASP A 147 -32.23 -10.23 -34.17
N CYS A 148 -30.94 -9.90 -34.10
CA CYS A 148 -30.00 -10.15 -35.18
C CYS A 148 -28.62 -10.59 -34.66
N CYS A 149 -27.88 -11.35 -35.49
CA CYS A 149 -26.48 -11.68 -35.22
C CYS A 149 -25.65 -10.38 -35.10
N HIS A 150 -24.63 -10.38 -34.21
CA HIS A 150 -23.78 -9.21 -33.90
C HIS A 150 -24.43 -8.01 -33.21
N ALA A 151 -25.68 -8.10 -32.71
CA ALA A 151 -26.32 -6.98 -31.99
C ALA A 151 -25.61 -6.57 -30.67
N GLY A 152 -24.75 -7.41 -30.10
CA GLY A 152 -23.92 -7.08 -28.93
C GLY A 152 -22.51 -6.59 -29.27
N ALA A 153 -22.05 -6.75 -30.52
CA ALA A 153 -20.82 -6.10 -31.02
C ALA A 153 -21.04 -4.61 -31.35
N LEU A 154 -22.25 -4.10 -31.08
CA LEU A 154 -22.65 -2.69 -31.13
C LEU A 154 -22.14 -1.88 -29.94
N LEU A 155 -21.61 -2.56 -28.92
CA LEU A 155 -21.13 -1.95 -27.68
C LEU A 155 -19.67 -2.33 -27.47
N PRO A 156 -18.83 -1.40 -26.99
CA PRO A 156 -17.40 -1.66 -26.84
C PRO A 156 -17.19 -2.91 -25.97
N GLU A 157 -16.55 -3.92 -26.57
CA GLU A 157 -16.04 -5.07 -25.85
C GLU A 157 -14.94 -4.54 -24.91
N ASN A 158 -15.29 -4.30 -23.65
CA ASN A 158 -14.29 -4.15 -22.59
C ASN A 158 -13.63 -5.51 -22.35
N ARG A 159 -12.67 -5.84 -23.20
CA ARG A 159 -11.50 -6.64 -22.82
C ARG A 159 -10.31 -5.71 -22.90
N GLU A 160 -9.89 -5.24 -21.73
CA GLU A 160 -8.55 -4.71 -21.44
C GLU A 160 -7.96 -3.78 -22.49
N LEU A 161 -8.24 -2.47 -22.38
CA LEU A 161 -7.27 -1.40 -22.70
C LEU A 161 -7.85 -0.04 -22.24
N ASP A 162 -6.97 0.76 -21.66
CA ASP A 162 -7.23 2.09 -21.14
C ASP A 162 -7.88 3.05 -22.14
N ARG A 163 -8.54 4.08 -21.59
CA ARG A 163 -9.00 5.31 -22.25
C ARG A 163 -8.17 5.66 -23.50
N ILE A 164 -8.80 5.64 -24.68
CA ILE A 164 -8.59 6.60 -25.77
C ILE A 164 -9.79 6.45 -26.75
N LEU A 165 -10.54 7.54 -26.89
CA LEU A 165 -11.39 7.93 -28.03
C LEU A 165 -12.02 6.80 -28.85
N LEU A 166 -13.33 6.55 -28.67
CA LEU A 166 -14.32 6.23 -29.72
C LEU A 166 -15.73 6.23 -29.11
N GLU A 167 -16.60 7.08 -29.65
CA GLU A 167 -18.00 7.19 -29.22
C GLU A 167 -18.74 5.85 -29.43
N PRO A 168 -19.57 5.38 -28.47
CA PRO A 168 -20.37 4.19 -28.69
C PRO A 168 -21.47 4.49 -29.74
N SER A 169 -21.60 3.61 -30.73
CA SER A 169 -22.75 3.59 -31.63
C SER A 169 -24.05 3.56 -30.81
N LEU A 170 -25.09 4.28 -31.24
CA LEU A 170 -26.38 4.43 -30.53
C LEU A 170 -26.30 5.20 -29.18
N SER A 171 -25.42 6.19 -29.08
CA SER A 171 -25.31 7.10 -27.92
C SER A 171 -26.62 7.79 -27.49
N ALA A 172 -27.63 7.89 -28.36
CA ALA A 172 -28.94 8.43 -28.01
C ALA A 172 -29.61 7.74 -26.81
N PHE A 173 -29.39 6.43 -26.60
CA PHE A 173 -29.96 5.69 -25.47
C PHE A 173 -29.28 6.00 -24.12
N ASN A 174 -28.12 6.65 -24.13
CA ASN A 174 -27.48 7.14 -22.91
C ASN A 174 -27.97 8.56 -22.56
N ASP A 175 -28.27 9.37 -23.58
CA ASP A 175 -28.56 10.80 -23.41
C ASP A 175 -30.06 11.09 -23.21
N LYS A 176 -30.94 10.25 -23.79
CA LYS A 176 -32.39 10.44 -23.68
C LYS A 176 -33.00 9.57 -22.59
N GLN A 177 -33.74 10.21 -21.69
CA GLN A 177 -34.60 9.51 -20.75
C GLN A 177 -35.75 8.81 -21.48
N ASP A 178 -36.17 7.67 -20.94
CA ASP A 178 -37.28 6.83 -21.40
C ASP A 178 -37.04 6.13 -22.76
N TYR A 179 -35.78 6.07 -23.22
CA TYR A 179 -35.38 5.39 -24.46
C TYR A 179 -34.59 4.14 -24.09
N PHE A 180 -35.07 2.98 -24.53
CA PHE A 180 -34.50 1.68 -24.20
C PHE A 180 -34.09 0.90 -25.45
N LEU A 181 -32.97 0.20 -25.36
CA LEU A 181 -32.50 -0.77 -26.35
C LEU A 181 -32.43 -2.14 -25.69
N ILE A 182 -32.92 -3.18 -26.35
CA ILE A 182 -32.77 -4.59 -25.97
C ILE A 182 -32.21 -5.35 -27.17
N THR A 183 -31.11 -6.08 -27.01
CA THR A 183 -30.48 -6.84 -28.10
C THR A 183 -30.34 -8.32 -27.78
N ALA A 184 -30.28 -9.17 -28.81
CA ALA A 184 -30.33 -10.64 -28.66
C ALA A 184 -29.01 -11.37 -28.32
N CYS A 185 -27.80 -10.82 -28.54
CA CYS A 185 -26.57 -11.63 -28.38
C CYS A 185 -25.24 -10.86 -28.24
N ARG A 186 -24.26 -11.41 -27.50
CA ARG A 186 -22.79 -11.20 -27.66
C ARG A 186 -22.20 -12.27 -28.62
N SER A 187 -21.06 -11.98 -29.24
CA SER A 187 -20.41 -12.72 -30.33
C SER A 187 -20.26 -14.26 -30.11
N GLU A 188 -20.48 -15.00 -31.22
CA GLU A 188 -20.09 -16.41 -31.50
C GLU A 188 -20.92 -17.58 -30.91
N GLN A 189 -21.88 -18.10 -31.70
CA GLN A 189 -21.92 -19.49 -32.21
C GLN A 189 -23.26 -19.82 -32.91
N VAL A 190 -23.23 -20.81 -33.80
CA VAL A 190 -24.33 -21.24 -34.69
C VAL A 190 -25.31 -22.15 -33.94
N ALA A 191 -26.60 -21.80 -33.93
CA ALA A 191 -27.64 -22.57 -33.26
C ALA A 191 -28.02 -23.85 -34.02
N TRP A 192 -28.20 -24.95 -33.28
CA TRP A 192 -28.82 -26.20 -33.72
C TRP A 192 -30.33 -26.03 -33.93
N GLU A 193 -30.88 -26.75 -34.91
CA GLU A 193 -32.29 -26.75 -35.33
C GLU A 193 -33.14 -27.64 -34.41
N ASP A 194 -34.17 -27.09 -33.73
CA ASP A 194 -35.55 -27.63 -33.65
C ASP A 194 -36.54 -26.74 -32.84
N GLU A 195 -36.62 -25.42 -33.10
CA GLU A 195 -37.62 -24.55 -32.45
C GLU A 195 -38.37 -23.67 -33.46
N GLU A 196 -39.67 -23.47 -33.18
CA GLU A 196 -40.67 -22.77 -34.01
C GLU A 196 -40.28 -21.31 -34.34
N TYR A 197 -39.50 -20.65 -33.46
CA TYR A 197 -39.04 -19.26 -33.54
C TYR A 197 -37.52 -19.17 -33.30
N SER A 198 -36.91 -17.97 -33.41
CA SER A 198 -35.56 -17.72 -32.88
C SER A 198 -35.54 -17.88 -31.35
N LEU A 199 -34.39 -18.23 -30.76
CA LEU A 199 -34.25 -18.39 -29.30
C LEU A 199 -34.67 -17.14 -28.53
N PHE A 200 -34.24 -15.97 -29.00
CA PHE A 200 -34.59 -14.68 -28.42
C PHE A 200 -36.08 -14.38 -28.54
N THR A 201 -36.68 -14.62 -29.70
CA THR A 201 -38.12 -14.38 -29.91
C THR A 201 -38.99 -15.36 -29.14
N ALA A 202 -38.57 -16.63 -29.02
CA ALA A 202 -39.25 -17.61 -28.17
C ALA A 202 -39.26 -17.18 -26.70
N ALA A 203 -38.11 -16.70 -26.18
CA ALA A 203 -38.01 -16.17 -24.83
C ALA A 203 -38.85 -14.90 -24.63
N LEU A 204 -38.87 -14.01 -25.63
CA LEU A 204 -39.68 -12.79 -25.62
C LEU A 204 -41.18 -13.11 -25.55
N LEU A 205 -41.68 -14.01 -26.40
CA LEU A 205 -43.09 -14.41 -26.39
C LEU A 205 -43.48 -15.09 -25.07
N LYS A 206 -42.59 -15.91 -24.50
CA LYS A 206 -42.80 -16.53 -23.18
C LYS A 206 -42.85 -15.48 -22.07
N GLY A 207 -41.94 -14.52 -22.09
CA GLY A 207 -41.84 -13.43 -21.11
C GLY A 207 -42.98 -12.43 -21.19
N LEU A 208 -43.61 -12.30 -22.36
CA LEU A 208 -44.81 -11.49 -22.54
C LEU A 208 -46.10 -12.20 -22.10
N SER A 209 -46.06 -13.50 -21.73
CA SER A 209 -47.26 -14.26 -21.37
C SER A 209 -47.91 -13.80 -20.05
N GLN A 210 -49.21 -14.02 -19.89
CA GLN A 210 -49.97 -13.61 -18.70
C GLN A 210 -49.38 -14.12 -17.37
N LYS A 211 -48.74 -15.29 -17.39
CA LYS A 211 -48.12 -15.89 -16.20
C LYS A 211 -46.97 -15.06 -15.65
N GLU A 212 -46.31 -14.30 -16.52
CA GLU A 212 -45.15 -13.47 -16.17
C GLU A 212 -45.53 -12.02 -15.84
N ALA A 213 -46.82 -11.68 -15.94
CA ALA A 213 -47.34 -10.36 -15.59
C ALA A 213 -47.07 -9.99 -14.12
N ASP A 214 -46.96 -8.69 -13.84
CA ASP A 214 -46.91 -8.21 -12.47
C ASP A 214 -48.17 -8.67 -11.70
N PRO A 215 -48.03 -9.38 -10.57
CA PRO A 215 -49.20 -9.92 -9.86
C PRO A 215 -50.14 -8.84 -9.32
N LYS A 216 -49.63 -7.64 -9.02
CA LYS A 216 -50.42 -6.52 -8.47
C LYS A 216 -51.09 -5.72 -9.58
N THR A 217 -50.36 -5.40 -10.65
CA THR A 217 -50.86 -4.48 -11.71
C THR A 217 -51.36 -5.20 -12.96
N GLY A 218 -50.97 -6.46 -13.17
CA GLY A 218 -51.18 -7.22 -14.39
C GLY A 218 -50.30 -6.75 -15.56
N GLU A 219 -49.35 -5.85 -15.33
CA GLU A 219 -48.57 -5.22 -16.42
C GLU A 219 -47.25 -5.96 -16.67
N ILE A 220 -46.77 -5.90 -17.92
CA ILE A 220 -45.42 -6.31 -18.31
C ILE A 220 -44.73 -5.09 -18.89
N SER A 221 -43.74 -4.57 -18.18
CA SER A 221 -42.85 -3.51 -18.68
C SER A 221 -41.70 -4.09 -19.50
N ALA A 222 -41.04 -3.25 -20.29
CA ALA A 222 -39.83 -3.63 -21.01
C ALA A 222 -38.71 -4.10 -20.07
N ASP A 223 -38.63 -3.53 -18.85
CA ASP A 223 -37.68 -3.93 -17.82
C ASP A 223 -37.98 -5.34 -17.31
N ARG A 224 -39.25 -5.60 -16.97
CA ARG A 224 -39.70 -6.90 -16.50
C ARG A 224 -39.52 -7.97 -17.58
N LEU A 225 -39.81 -7.62 -18.83
CA LEU A 225 -39.58 -8.49 -19.98
C LEU A 225 -38.08 -8.80 -20.12
N PHE A 226 -37.22 -7.77 -20.05
CA PHE A 226 -35.78 -7.96 -20.13
C PHE A 226 -35.26 -8.87 -19.00
N ASP A 227 -35.71 -8.69 -17.76
CA ASP A 227 -35.31 -9.53 -16.64
C ASP A 227 -35.76 -11.00 -16.83
N PHE A 228 -36.94 -11.20 -17.40
CA PHE A 228 -37.40 -12.54 -17.78
C PHE A 228 -36.53 -13.14 -18.89
N VAL A 229 -36.38 -12.43 -20.01
CA VAL A 229 -35.62 -12.91 -21.18
C VAL A 229 -34.17 -13.18 -20.81
N SER A 230 -33.55 -12.33 -19.99
CA SER A 230 -32.20 -12.52 -19.47
C SER A 230 -32.07 -13.79 -18.62
N ARG A 231 -33.06 -14.10 -17.79
CA ARG A 231 -33.09 -15.34 -17.00
C ARG A 231 -33.36 -16.57 -17.86
N GLU A 232 -34.26 -16.47 -18.84
CA GLU A 232 -34.66 -17.57 -19.72
C GLU A 232 -33.55 -17.99 -20.69
N LEU A 233 -32.74 -17.02 -21.14
CA LEU A 233 -31.62 -17.25 -22.05
C LEU A 233 -30.29 -17.50 -21.31
N ARG A 234 -30.26 -17.34 -19.98
CA ARG A 234 -29.07 -17.58 -19.14
C ARG A 234 -28.55 -19.01 -19.34
N GLY A 235 -27.31 -19.12 -19.83
CA GLY A 235 -26.66 -20.42 -20.10
C GLY A 235 -26.98 -21.04 -21.47
N LYS A 236 -27.78 -20.38 -22.32
CA LYS A 236 -28.16 -20.86 -23.67
C LYS A 236 -27.33 -20.24 -24.82
N GLY A 237 -26.22 -19.58 -24.51
CA GLY A 237 -25.33 -18.96 -25.51
C GLY A 237 -25.81 -17.63 -26.09
N GLN A 238 -26.98 -17.13 -25.68
CA GLN A 238 -27.47 -15.79 -25.97
C GLN A 238 -27.63 -15.00 -24.67
N GLU A 239 -26.83 -13.96 -24.46
CA GLU A 239 -26.99 -13.04 -23.33
C GLU A 239 -27.53 -11.69 -23.85
N PRO A 240 -28.79 -11.35 -23.55
CA PRO A 240 -29.37 -10.11 -24.03
C PRO A 240 -28.75 -8.91 -23.33
N ILE A 241 -28.60 -7.80 -24.04
CA ILE A 241 -28.07 -6.55 -23.49
C ILE A 241 -29.17 -5.50 -23.46
N ARG A 242 -29.19 -4.66 -22.41
CA ARG A 242 -30.06 -3.49 -22.29
C ARG A 242 -29.26 -2.20 -22.19
N MET A 243 -29.74 -1.14 -22.85
CA MET A 243 -29.34 0.26 -22.60
C MET A 243 -30.59 1.12 -22.36
N GLY A 244 -30.42 2.27 -21.73
CA GLY A 244 -31.51 3.21 -21.44
C GLY A 244 -31.76 3.45 -19.95
N VAL A 245 -32.20 4.66 -19.63
CA VAL A 245 -32.58 5.10 -18.28
C VAL A 245 -33.95 5.76 -18.30
N GLY A 246 -34.68 5.72 -17.19
CA GLY A 246 -36.00 6.36 -17.04
C GLY A 246 -37.16 5.38 -16.89
N ARG A 247 -38.36 5.81 -17.27
CA ARG A 247 -39.62 5.07 -17.18
C ARG A 247 -39.68 4.00 -18.26
N SER A 248 -39.79 2.73 -17.84
CA SER A 248 -39.93 1.60 -18.75
C SER A 248 -41.30 1.57 -19.44
N LEU A 249 -41.32 1.33 -20.76
CA LEU A 249 -42.56 1.16 -21.52
C LEU A 249 -43.35 -0.04 -21.02
N ILE A 250 -44.64 0.14 -20.73
CA ILE A 250 -45.53 -1.00 -20.49
C ILE A 250 -45.86 -1.62 -21.85
N LEU A 251 -45.42 -2.85 -22.07
CA LEU A 251 -45.62 -3.58 -23.32
C LEU A 251 -46.99 -4.27 -23.37
N VAL A 252 -47.48 -4.77 -22.22
CA VAL A 252 -48.74 -5.52 -22.11
C VAL A 252 -49.43 -5.21 -20.79
N LYS A 253 -50.76 -5.25 -20.78
CA LYS A 253 -51.56 -5.19 -19.55
C LYS A 253 -52.63 -6.28 -19.52
N TYR A 254 -52.48 -7.21 -18.59
CA TYR A 254 -53.46 -8.21 -18.21
C TYR A 254 -54.34 -7.72 -17.06
N GLY A 255 -55.51 -8.35 -16.86
CA GLY A 255 -56.31 -8.10 -15.65
C GLY A 255 -55.56 -8.59 -14.41
N ALA A 256 -55.50 -7.77 -13.36
CA ALA A 256 -54.79 -8.10 -12.12
C ALA A 256 -55.29 -9.42 -11.50
N GLN A 257 -54.37 -10.30 -11.11
CA GLN A 257 -54.68 -11.51 -10.35
C GLN A 257 -53.88 -11.52 -9.05
N PRO A 258 -54.53 -11.39 -7.88
CA PRO A 258 -53.83 -11.44 -6.61
C PRO A 258 -53.44 -12.88 -6.28
N GLN A 259 -52.18 -13.22 -6.45
CA GLN A 259 -51.55 -14.35 -5.74
C GLN A 259 -50.35 -13.81 -4.97
N VAL A 260 -50.59 -13.36 -3.74
CA VAL A 260 -49.52 -13.13 -2.77
C VAL A 260 -49.17 -14.49 -2.16
N LYS A 261 -48.02 -15.05 -2.53
CA LYS A 261 -47.43 -16.14 -1.72
C LYS A 261 -47.04 -15.52 -0.38
N GLU A 262 -47.65 -15.98 0.72
CA GLU A 262 -47.18 -15.66 2.06
C GLU A 262 -45.70 -16.07 2.20
N VAL A 263 -44.83 -15.11 2.46
CA VAL A 263 -43.43 -15.37 2.79
C VAL A 263 -43.38 -15.74 4.26
N LYS A 264 -42.86 -16.94 4.58
CA LYS A 264 -42.60 -17.35 5.97
C LYS A 264 -41.17 -16.93 6.35
N PRO A 265 -40.99 -15.93 7.23
CA PRO A 265 -39.66 -15.47 7.62
C PRO A 265 -38.93 -16.52 8.47
N LEU A 266 -37.60 -16.49 8.39
CA LEU A 266 -36.72 -17.33 9.19
C LEU A 266 -36.37 -16.62 10.51
N LEU A 267 -36.67 -17.28 11.62
CA LEU A 267 -36.38 -16.78 12.96
C LEU A 267 -35.05 -17.36 13.49
N ASP A 268 -34.40 -16.61 14.37
CA ASP A 268 -33.23 -17.07 15.12
C ASP A 268 -33.63 -17.87 16.37
N GLU A 269 -32.64 -18.30 17.17
CA GLU A 269 -32.85 -19.09 18.39
C GLU A 269 -33.67 -18.38 19.47
N LYS A 270 -33.79 -17.04 19.39
CA LYS A 270 -34.57 -16.20 20.31
C LYS A 270 -35.98 -15.91 19.79
N GLY A 271 -36.31 -16.36 18.59
CA GLY A 271 -37.60 -16.08 17.93
C GLY A 271 -37.64 -14.72 17.23
N GLU A 272 -36.49 -14.05 17.05
CA GLU A 272 -36.39 -12.78 16.32
C GLU A 272 -36.06 -13.02 14.85
N LEU A 273 -36.31 -12.03 13.98
CA LEU A 273 -35.95 -12.14 12.57
C LEU A 273 -34.43 -12.28 12.41
N ARG A 274 -34.00 -13.38 11.79
CA ARG A 274 -32.58 -13.61 11.52
C ARG A 274 -32.05 -12.58 10.52
N CYS A 275 -30.91 -11.96 10.81
CA CYS A 275 -30.25 -11.08 9.84
C CYS A 275 -29.86 -11.88 8.59
N PRO A 276 -30.30 -11.47 7.37
CA PRO A 276 -29.99 -12.19 6.15
C PRO A 276 -28.53 -11.99 5.70
N TYR A 277 -27.92 -10.87 6.06
CA TYR A 277 -26.54 -10.50 5.69
C TYR A 277 -25.52 -10.91 6.77
N GLN A 278 -24.29 -11.21 6.36
CA GLN A 278 -23.25 -11.78 7.24
C GLN A 278 -22.12 -10.80 7.59
N GLY A 279 -22.10 -9.63 6.96
CA GLY A 279 -21.07 -8.62 7.20
C GLY A 279 -19.71 -9.10 6.68
N LEU A 280 -18.70 -9.14 7.56
CA LEU A 280 -17.36 -9.58 7.17
C LEU A 280 -17.15 -11.10 7.27
N LEU A 281 -18.18 -11.86 7.65
CA LEU A 281 -18.13 -13.31 7.75
C LEU A 281 -18.53 -13.99 6.43
N ALA A 282 -18.01 -15.20 6.19
CA ALA A 282 -18.45 -16.02 5.08
C ALA A 282 -19.82 -16.66 5.38
N PHE A 283 -20.65 -16.81 4.34
CA PHE A 283 -21.88 -17.61 4.45
C PHE A 283 -21.52 -19.08 4.63
N THR A 284 -22.17 -19.77 5.55
CA THR A 284 -22.00 -21.22 5.76
C THR A 284 -23.26 -21.99 5.38
N LYS A 285 -23.25 -23.31 5.57
CA LYS A 285 -24.43 -24.16 5.41
C LYS A 285 -25.66 -23.62 6.17
N LYS A 286 -25.46 -23.01 7.35
CA LYS A 286 -26.56 -22.43 8.14
C LYS A 286 -27.24 -21.26 7.43
N GLU A 287 -26.51 -20.50 6.63
CA GLU A 287 -26.99 -19.31 5.92
C GLU A 287 -27.38 -19.58 4.45
N ARG A 288 -27.35 -20.84 3.99
CA ARG A 288 -27.76 -21.23 2.62
C ARG A 288 -29.05 -20.57 2.12
N PRO A 289 -30.13 -20.42 2.93
CA PRO A 289 -31.36 -19.77 2.47
C PRO A 289 -31.17 -18.31 2.03
N PHE A 290 -30.14 -17.61 2.53
CA PHE A 290 -29.84 -16.22 2.20
C PHE A 290 -28.71 -16.08 1.16
N PHE A 291 -28.18 -17.18 0.63
CA PHE A 291 -27.05 -17.16 -0.31
C PHE A 291 -27.53 -17.10 -1.77
N PHE A 292 -27.47 -15.92 -2.38
CA PHE A 292 -27.93 -15.64 -3.76
C PHE A 292 -26.81 -15.12 -4.69
N GLY A 293 -27.10 -15.03 -5.99
CA GLY A 293 -26.20 -14.44 -7.00
C GLY A 293 -25.02 -15.30 -7.46
N ARG A 294 -24.73 -16.44 -6.82
CA ARG A 294 -23.58 -17.30 -7.16
C ARG A 294 -23.92 -18.64 -7.81
N LYS A 295 -25.17 -18.83 -8.26
CA LYS A 295 -25.66 -20.12 -8.76
C LYS A 295 -24.81 -20.71 -9.90
N ARG A 296 -24.44 -19.89 -10.90
CA ARG A 296 -23.64 -20.33 -12.06
C ARG A 296 -22.30 -20.92 -11.65
N VAL A 297 -21.54 -20.20 -10.82
CA VAL A 297 -20.22 -20.67 -10.36
C VAL A 297 -20.34 -21.95 -9.55
N VAL A 298 -21.37 -22.06 -8.71
CA VAL A 298 -21.62 -23.32 -8.00
C VAL A 298 -21.87 -24.43 -9.03
N ASP A 299 -22.75 -24.23 -10.03
CA ASP A 299 -23.07 -25.23 -11.06
C ASP A 299 -21.85 -25.62 -11.93
N ASP A 300 -20.93 -24.70 -12.20
CA ASP A 300 -19.67 -24.97 -12.90
C ASP A 300 -18.74 -25.86 -12.07
N ILE A 301 -18.62 -25.59 -10.76
CA ILE A 301 -17.84 -26.44 -9.83
C ILE A 301 -18.46 -27.84 -9.73
N LYS A 302 -19.80 -27.94 -9.67
CA LYS A 302 -20.51 -29.24 -9.67
C LYS A 302 -20.13 -30.07 -10.89
N SER A 303 -20.24 -29.45 -12.07
CA SER A 303 -19.94 -30.10 -13.36
C SER A 303 -18.48 -30.57 -13.45
N LYS A 304 -17.56 -29.84 -12.81
CA LYS A 304 -16.15 -30.23 -12.69
C LYS A 304 -15.95 -31.41 -11.75
N LEU A 305 -16.60 -31.43 -10.58
CA LEU A 305 -16.48 -32.52 -9.59
C LEU A 305 -17.05 -33.87 -10.07
N ASP A 306 -17.90 -33.86 -11.11
CA ASP A 306 -18.34 -35.09 -11.78
C ASP A 306 -17.19 -35.81 -12.51
N ARG A 307 -16.14 -35.06 -12.92
CA ARG A 307 -15.06 -35.57 -13.78
C ARG A 307 -13.68 -35.45 -13.16
N LEU A 308 -13.51 -34.57 -12.18
CA LEU A 308 -12.22 -34.19 -11.61
C LEU A 308 -12.23 -34.41 -10.10
N ASN A 309 -11.10 -34.86 -9.56
CA ASN A 309 -10.91 -35.07 -8.12
C ASN A 309 -10.24 -33.86 -7.44
N PHE A 310 -9.90 -32.81 -8.18
CA PHE A 310 -9.31 -31.59 -7.64
C PHE A 310 -9.78 -30.37 -8.42
N VAL A 311 -10.42 -29.42 -7.74
CA VAL A 311 -10.91 -28.16 -8.32
C VAL A 311 -10.37 -26.97 -7.52
N PRO A 312 -9.41 -26.20 -8.07
CA PRO A 312 -9.02 -24.91 -7.52
C PRO A 312 -10.10 -23.86 -7.80
N LEU A 313 -10.57 -23.14 -6.78
CA LEU A 313 -11.44 -21.97 -6.90
C LEU A 313 -10.63 -20.70 -6.65
N ILE A 314 -10.34 -19.93 -7.70
CA ILE A 314 -9.41 -18.80 -7.67
C ILE A 314 -10.16 -17.48 -7.89
N GLY A 315 -9.83 -16.45 -7.13
CA GLY A 315 -10.44 -15.12 -7.33
C GLY A 315 -9.86 -14.07 -6.40
N ALA A 316 -10.20 -12.80 -6.64
CA ALA A 316 -9.74 -11.66 -5.85
C ALA A 316 -10.07 -11.82 -4.34
N SER A 317 -9.33 -11.13 -3.47
CA SER A 317 -9.66 -11.06 -2.04
C SER A 317 -11.09 -10.53 -1.85
N GLY A 318 -11.85 -11.09 -0.90
CA GLY A 318 -13.23 -10.66 -0.65
C GLY A 318 -14.30 -11.06 -1.69
N SER A 319 -13.95 -11.75 -2.77
CA SER A 319 -14.91 -12.15 -3.84
C SER A 319 -15.98 -13.17 -3.42
N GLY A 320 -15.88 -13.75 -2.22
CA GLY A 320 -16.86 -14.70 -1.68
C GLY A 320 -16.54 -16.18 -1.92
N LYS A 321 -15.27 -16.54 -2.20
CA LYS A 321 -14.84 -17.94 -2.46
C LYS A 321 -15.29 -18.92 -1.38
N SER A 322 -15.02 -18.62 -0.11
CA SER A 322 -15.42 -19.46 1.02
C SER A 322 -16.94 -19.60 1.08
N SER A 323 -17.70 -18.52 0.87
CA SER A 323 -19.18 -18.56 0.83
C SER A 323 -19.72 -19.46 -0.29
N VAL A 324 -19.13 -19.42 -1.49
CA VAL A 324 -19.50 -20.29 -2.61
C VAL A 324 -19.35 -21.77 -2.24
N VAL A 325 -18.27 -22.14 -1.56
CA VAL A 325 -18.03 -23.53 -1.15
C VAL A 325 -18.91 -23.93 0.03
N LEU A 326 -18.92 -23.12 1.11
CA LEU A 326 -19.56 -23.47 2.38
C LEU A 326 -21.09 -23.39 2.35
N ALA A 327 -21.67 -22.40 1.67
CA ALA A 327 -23.13 -22.22 1.58
C ALA A 327 -23.73 -22.72 0.26
N GLY A 328 -22.96 -22.62 -0.83
CA GLY A 328 -23.40 -23.05 -2.16
C GLY A 328 -23.19 -24.55 -2.41
N LEU A 329 -21.93 -24.97 -2.41
CA LEU A 329 -21.50 -26.30 -2.87
C LEU A 329 -21.76 -27.42 -1.86
N ILE A 330 -21.27 -27.27 -0.62
CA ILE A 330 -21.34 -28.30 0.43
C ILE A 330 -22.77 -28.83 0.64
N PRO A 331 -23.79 -27.97 0.83
CA PRO A 331 -25.13 -28.47 1.10
C PRO A 331 -25.73 -29.26 -0.08
N TRP A 332 -25.36 -28.90 -1.31
CA TRP A 332 -25.78 -29.65 -2.50
C TRP A 332 -25.10 -31.03 -2.59
N LEU A 333 -23.82 -31.12 -2.26
CA LEU A 333 -23.11 -32.40 -2.24
C LEU A 333 -23.68 -33.36 -1.18
N GLU A 334 -24.04 -32.84 -0.01
CA GLU A 334 -24.72 -33.63 1.03
C GLU A 334 -26.10 -34.12 0.58
N GLU A 335 -26.87 -33.31 -0.15
CA GLU A 335 -28.14 -33.72 -0.78
C GLU A 335 -27.95 -34.88 -1.77
N LEU A 336 -26.77 -34.97 -2.42
CA LEU A 336 -26.36 -36.10 -3.28
C LEU A 336 -25.74 -37.29 -2.52
N GLY A 337 -25.63 -37.22 -1.20
CA GLY A 337 -25.10 -38.29 -0.36
C GLY A 337 -23.56 -38.36 -0.30
N TRP A 338 -22.86 -37.28 -0.66
CA TRP A 338 -21.42 -37.15 -0.40
C TRP A 338 -21.16 -36.95 1.10
N GLN A 339 -19.99 -37.40 1.56
CA GLN A 339 -19.50 -37.16 2.90
C GLN A 339 -18.53 -35.97 2.89
N ILE A 340 -18.78 -34.97 3.73
CA ILE A 340 -17.98 -33.74 3.75
C ILE A 340 -17.05 -33.82 4.95
N LEU A 341 -15.75 -33.87 4.70
CA LEU A 341 -14.75 -33.73 5.76
C LEU A 341 -14.78 -32.29 6.29
N GLU A 342 -14.45 -32.09 7.56
CA GLU A 342 -14.41 -30.74 8.14
C GLU A 342 -13.47 -29.85 7.31
N PRO A 343 -13.93 -28.69 6.80
CA PRO A 343 -13.09 -27.79 6.02
C PRO A 343 -11.86 -27.34 6.82
N ILE A 344 -10.68 -27.43 6.21
CA ILE A 344 -9.43 -27.05 6.86
C ILE A 344 -8.87 -25.75 6.29
N LYS A 345 -8.26 -24.96 7.17
CA LYS A 345 -7.36 -23.86 6.82
C LYS A 345 -5.92 -24.28 7.17
N PRO A 346 -4.97 -24.26 6.22
CA PRO A 346 -3.63 -24.81 6.41
C PRO A 346 -2.86 -24.31 7.64
N GLY A 347 -2.82 -22.99 7.88
CA GLY A 347 -2.09 -22.40 9.00
C GLY A 347 -0.59 -22.78 9.07
N PHE A 348 -0.03 -22.77 10.29
CA PHE A 348 1.40 -23.00 10.54
C PHE A 348 1.84 -24.48 10.41
N LYS A 349 0.96 -25.43 10.75
CA LYS A 349 1.22 -26.88 10.77
C LYS A 349 0.18 -27.64 9.93
N PRO A 350 0.21 -27.49 8.60
CA PRO A 350 -0.81 -28.05 7.72
C PRO A 350 -0.85 -29.59 7.74
N LEU A 351 0.28 -30.28 7.92
CA LEU A 351 0.31 -31.75 8.00
C LEU A 351 -0.38 -32.26 9.27
N THR A 352 -0.06 -31.69 10.43
CA THR A 352 -0.71 -32.04 11.71
C THR A 352 -2.23 -31.86 11.63
N LYS A 353 -2.69 -30.83 10.92
CA LYS A 353 -4.13 -30.57 10.77
C LYS A 353 -4.81 -31.57 9.85
N LEU A 354 -4.15 -31.98 8.76
CA LEU A 354 -4.61 -33.06 7.89
C LEU A 354 -4.65 -34.40 8.63
N GLU A 355 -3.62 -34.68 9.43
CA GLU A 355 -3.51 -35.88 10.25
C GLU A 355 -4.63 -35.95 11.30
N SER A 356 -4.82 -34.90 12.11
CA SER A 356 -5.91 -34.83 13.10
C SER A 356 -7.29 -34.96 12.46
N LEU A 357 -7.50 -34.32 11.29
CA LEU A 357 -8.74 -34.48 10.53
C LEU A 357 -8.96 -35.94 10.16
N LEU A 358 -7.99 -36.59 9.53
CA LEU A 358 -8.14 -37.98 9.06
C LEU A 358 -8.20 -38.98 10.23
N LEU A 359 -7.50 -38.73 11.34
CA LEU A 359 -7.56 -39.55 12.55
C LEU A 359 -8.97 -39.56 13.15
N SER A 360 -9.70 -38.44 13.09
CA SER A 360 -11.10 -38.39 13.54
C SER A 360 -12.04 -39.31 12.73
N TYR A 361 -11.66 -39.65 11.49
CA TYR A 361 -12.39 -40.58 10.61
C TYR A 361 -11.83 -42.01 10.65
N PHE A 362 -10.52 -42.18 10.93
CA PHE A 362 -9.82 -43.46 10.98
C PHE A 362 -9.03 -43.61 12.30
N PRO A 363 -9.71 -43.73 13.46
CA PRO A 363 -9.07 -43.68 14.78
C PRO A 363 -8.06 -44.83 15.02
N ASP A 364 -8.27 -45.99 14.39
CA ASP A 364 -7.39 -47.17 14.55
C ASP A 364 -6.15 -47.13 13.64
N CYS A 365 -5.97 -46.07 12.84
CA CYS A 365 -4.95 -45.97 11.80
C CYS A 365 -3.82 -44.97 12.12
N GLU A 366 -3.64 -44.56 13.39
CA GLU A 366 -2.67 -43.54 13.80
C GLU A 366 -1.26 -43.76 13.22
N LYS A 367 -0.70 -44.97 13.34
CA LYS A 367 0.63 -45.29 12.78
C LYS A 367 0.69 -45.20 11.25
N LEU A 368 -0.39 -45.58 10.58
CA LEU A 368 -0.46 -45.52 9.12
C LEU A 368 -0.61 -44.07 8.64
N LEU A 369 -1.37 -43.25 9.37
CA LEU A 369 -1.53 -41.82 9.10
C LEU A 369 -0.21 -41.09 9.23
N ASP A 370 0.52 -41.31 10.33
CA ASP A 370 1.85 -40.72 10.54
C ASP A 370 2.83 -41.14 9.42
N GLU A 371 2.88 -42.43 9.08
CA GLU A 371 3.72 -42.93 7.97
C GLU A 371 3.32 -42.32 6.61
N CYS A 372 2.03 -42.22 6.30
CA CYS A 372 1.57 -41.68 5.02
C CYS A 372 1.78 -40.16 4.90
N ILE A 373 1.56 -39.41 5.98
CA ILE A 373 1.57 -37.94 5.98
C ILE A 373 2.98 -37.41 6.22
N ASN A 374 3.65 -37.90 7.27
CA ASN A 374 4.90 -37.32 7.78
C ASN A 374 6.17 -37.97 7.22
N ASN A 375 6.12 -39.19 6.65
CA ASN A 375 7.28 -39.81 5.98
C ASN A 375 7.33 -39.47 4.47
N PRO A 376 8.31 -38.68 3.97
CA PRO A 376 8.42 -38.34 2.54
C PRO A 376 8.70 -39.54 1.63
N ALA A 377 9.21 -40.66 2.18
CA ALA A 377 9.50 -41.87 1.40
C ALA A 377 8.27 -42.79 1.21
N SER A 378 7.12 -42.46 1.80
CA SER A 378 5.90 -43.26 1.70
C SER A 378 5.15 -43.04 0.38
N GLU A 379 4.14 -43.87 0.12
CA GLU A 379 3.26 -43.71 -1.04
C GLU A 379 2.24 -42.56 -0.90
N GLY A 380 2.36 -41.71 0.12
CA GLY A 380 1.47 -40.56 0.37
C GLY A 380 0.09 -40.99 0.82
N LEU A 381 -0.97 -40.34 0.31
CA LEU A 381 -2.36 -40.64 0.68
C LEU A 381 -2.90 -41.92 0.03
N LYS A 382 -2.19 -42.55 -0.92
CA LYS A 382 -2.70 -43.73 -1.64
C LYS A 382 -3.18 -44.87 -0.72
N PRO A 383 -2.40 -45.33 0.29
CA PRO A 383 -2.85 -46.41 1.17
C PRO A 383 -4.08 -46.00 2.01
N LEU A 384 -4.17 -44.72 2.39
CA LEU A 384 -5.30 -44.20 3.15
C LEU A 384 -6.57 -44.13 2.31
N LEU A 385 -6.47 -43.80 1.02
CA LEU A 385 -7.60 -43.73 0.10
C LEU A 385 -8.26 -45.10 -0.13
N GLU A 386 -7.56 -46.21 0.11
CA GLU A 386 -8.15 -47.56 0.09
C GLU A 386 -9.07 -47.82 1.28
N LEU A 387 -8.88 -47.12 2.40
CA LEU A 387 -9.71 -47.24 3.60
C LEU A 387 -11.04 -46.49 3.48
N PHE A 388 -11.16 -45.54 2.55
CA PHE A 388 -12.38 -44.78 2.37
C PHE A 388 -13.51 -45.67 1.82
N PRO A 389 -14.71 -45.65 2.45
CA PRO A 389 -15.85 -46.42 1.95
C PRO A 389 -16.25 -46.02 0.53
N ARG A 390 -16.17 -46.96 -0.42
CA ARG A 390 -16.51 -46.72 -1.84
C ARG A 390 -17.99 -46.44 -2.14
N LYS A 391 -18.85 -46.57 -1.12
CA LYS A 391 -20.29 -46.29 -1.23
C LYS A 391 -20.60 -44.79 -1.38
N HIS A 392 -19.70 -43.93 -0.90
CA HIS A 392 -19.85 -42.48 -0.92
C HIS A 392 -18.58 -41.84 -1.48
N LYS A 393 -18.72 -40.68 -2.14
CA LYS A 393 -17.59 -39.79 -2.40
C LYS A 393 -17.39 -38.85 -1.21
N PHE A 394 -16.15 -38.49 -0.96
CA PHE A 394 -15.72 -37.61 0.12
C PHE A 394 -15.20 -36.30 -0.46
N LEU A 395 -15.49 -35.18 0.21
CA LEU A 395 -14.92 -33.88 -0.14
C LEU A 395 -14.02 -33.40 1.00
N LEU A 396 -12.77 -33.06 0.66
CA LEU A 396 -11.90 -32.21 1.48
C LEU A 396 -11.92 -30.78 0.93
N VAL A 397 -12.29 -29.82 1.77
CA VAL A 397 -12.16 -28.40 1.45
C VAL A 397 -10.89 -27.87 2.11
N VAL A 398 -9.97 -27.34 1.30
CA VAL A 398 -8.81 -26.58 1.77
C VAL A 398 -9.09 -25.11 1.50
N ASP A 399 -9.62 -24.41 2.51
CA ASP A 399 -9.98 -23.00 2.41
C ASP A 399 -8.75 -22.13 2.71
N GLN A 400 -8.59 -21.04 1.96
CA GLN A 400 -7.42 -20.15 2.05
C GLN A 400 -6.11 -20.91 1.82
N PHE A 401 -6.02 -21.61 0.68
CA PHE A 401 -4.84 -22.39 0.28
C PHE A 401 -3.56 -21.54 0.27
N GLU A 402 -3.67 -20.24 0.01
CA GLU A 402 -2.55 -19.29 0.09
C GLU A 402 -1.82 -19.28 1.46
N GLU A 403 -2.49 -19.68 2.55
CA GLU A 403 -1.89 -19.77 3.89
C GLU A 403 -0.64 -20.67 3.93
N LEU A 404 -0.54 -21.62 3.00
CA LEU A 404 0.64 -22.46 2.82
C LEU A 404 1.90 -21.67 2.45
N PHE A 405 1.76 -20.62 1.64
CA PHE A 405 2.89 -19.80 1.20
C PHE A 405 3.21 -18.69 2.20
N THR A 406 2.24 -18.32 3.05
CA THR A 406 2.37 -17.25 4.04
C THR A 406 2.85 -17.75 5.41
N PHE A 407 2.36 -18.91 5.88
CA PHE A 407 2.54 -19.35 7.28
C PHE A 407 3.30 -20.67 7.45
N ALA A 408 3.14 -21.62 6.52
CA ALA A 408 3.71 -22.94 6.69
C ALA A 408 5.23 -22.96 6.46
N LEU A 409 5.95 -23.73 7.27
CA LEU A 409 7.35 -24.05 7.04
C LEU A 409 7.52 -24.76 5.69
N ALA A 410 8.66 -24.56 5.02
CA ALA A 410 8.89 -25.10 3.68
C ALA A 410 8.66 -26.62 3.60
N GLU A 411 9.19 -27.38 4.56
CA GLU A 411 9.03 -28.85 4.61
C GLU A 411 7.56 -29.27 4.76
N GLN A 412 6.81 -28.59 5.64
CA GLN A 412 5.38 -28.83 5.86
C GLN A 412 4.54 -28.46 4.63
N ARG A 413 4.86 -27.33 4.01
CA ARG A 413 4.19 -26.81 2.81
C ARG A 413 4.38 -27.75 1.62
N ASP A 414 5.63 -28.09 1.32
CA ASP A 414 5.99 -28.85 0.13
C ASP A 414 5.35 -30.24 0.20
N ARG A 415 5.42 -30.91 1.37
CA ARG A 415 4.77 -32.20 1.60
C ARG A 415 3.25 -32.10 1.54
N PHE A 416 2.64 -31.06 2.10
CA PHE A 416 1.18 -30.90 2.04
C PHE A 416 0.69 -30.73 0.59
N ILE A 417 1.38 -29.90 -0.22
CA ILE A 417 1.06 -29.72 -1.64
C ILE A 417 1.18 -31.04 -2.39
N GLU A 418 2.24 -31.81 -2.14
CA GLU A 418 2.43 -33.15 -2.71
C GLU A 418 1.24 -34.07 -2.41
N LEU A 419 0.86 -34.21 -1.12
CA LEU A 419 -0.23 -35.09 -0.68
C LEU A 419 -1.58 -34.71 -1.29
N ILE A 420 -1.93 -33.43 -1.29
CA ILE A 420 -3.25 -32.98 -1.76
C ILE A 420 -3.32 -33.04 -3.31
N THR A 421 -2.23 -32.72 -4.03
CA THR A 421 -2.22 -32.83 -5.50
C THR A 421 -2.19 -34.29 -5.97
N GLN A 422 -1.64 -35.21 -5.17
CA GLN A 422 -1.66 -36.64 -5.45
C GLN A 422 -3.08 -37.18 -5.67
N VAL A 423 -4.08 -36.67 -4.94
CA VAL A 423 -5.50 -37.07 -5.05
C VAL A 423 -6.02 -36.92 -6.49
N ALA A 424 -5.56 -35.90 -7.21
CA ALA A 424 -5.98 -35.64 -8.58
C ALA A 424 -5.45 -36.69 -9.59
N THR A 425 -4.37 -37.39 -9.24
CA THR A 425 -3.71 -38.37 -10.11
C THR A 425 -4.31 -39.78 -10.02
N ILE A 426 -5.20 -40.01 -9.05
CA ILE A 426 -5.76 -41.33 -8.74
C ILE A 426 -7.10 -41.48 -9.47
N PRO A 427 -7.22 -42.41 -10.44
CA PRO A 427 -8.49 -42.71 -11.09
C PRO A 427 -9.52 -43.19 -10.08
N ASP A 428 -10.77 -42.74 -10.21
CA ASP A 428 -11.89 -43.10 -9.33
C ASP A 428 -11.57 -42.93 -7.83
N SER A 429 -10.77 -41.90 -7.48
CA SER A 429 -10.50 -41.56 -6.08
C SER A 429 -11.80 -41.38 -5.30
N PRO A 430 -11.93 -41.98 -4.10
CA PRO A 430 -13.09 -41.76 -3.24
C PRO A 430 -13.06 -40.36 -2.61
N LEU A 431 -11.92 -39.68 -2.65
CA LEU A 431 -11.73 -38.32 -2.15
C LEU A 431 -11.59 -37.35 -3.31
N ALA A 432 -12.33 -36.24 -3.25
CA ALA A 432 -12.12 -35.05 -4.06
C ALA A 432 -11.67 -33.88 -3.19
N VAL A 433 -10.96 -32.93 -3.79
CA VAL A 433 -10.47 -31.73 -3.11
C VAL A 433 -11.00 -30.47 -3.81
N VAL A 434 -11.49 -29.52 -3.02
CA VAL A 434 -11.73 -28.15 -3.46
C VAL A 434 -10.81 -27.22 -2.67
N ALA A 435 -9.95 -26.49 -3.38
CA ALA A 435 -9.01 -25.56 -2.77
C ALA A 435 -9.40 -24.12 -3.13
N THR A 436 -9.68 -23.26 -2.15
CA THR A 436 -9.95 -21.84 -2.42
C THR A 436 -8.65 -21.04 -2.34
N MET A 437 -8.41 -20.15 -3.30
CA MET A 437 -7.17 -19.38 -3.33
C MET A 437 -7.33 -17.97 -3.90
N ARG A 438 -6.50 -17.04 -3.42
CA ARG A 438 -6.33 -15.71 -4.00
C ARG A 438 -5.57 -15.75 -5.35
N ALA A 439 -5.98 -14.91 -6.30
CA ALA A 439 -5.37 -14.87 -7.64
C ALA A 439 -3.90 -14.40 -7.62
N ASP A 440 -3.56 -13.52 -6.69
CA ASP A 440 -2.22 -13.01 -6.41
C ASP A 440 -1.24 -14.08 -5.88
N PHE A 441 -1.72 -15.27 -5.51
CA PHE A 441 -0.90 -16.40 -5.09
C PHE A 441 -0.68 -17.46 -6.19
N ILE A 442 -1.07 -17.17 -7.44
CA ILE A 442 -0.80 -18.06 -8.57
C ILE A 442 0.71 -18.22 -8.81
N GLU A 443 1.50 -17.13 -8.74
CA GLU A 443 2.94 -17.19 -9.00
C GLU A 443 3.70 -18.17 -8.08
N PRO A 444 3.53 -18.13 -6.74
CA PRO A 444 4.11 -19.15 -5.86
C PRO A 444 3.75 -20.59 -6.23
N CYS A 445 2.52 -20.83 -6.73
CA CYS A 445 2.05 -22.16 -7.12
C CYS A 445 2.76 -22.71 -8.36
N LEU A 446 3.27 -21.84 -9.24
CA LEU A 446 3.94 -22.26 -10.49
C LEU A 446 5.26 -23.02 -10.24
N ARG A 447 5.81 -22.96 -9.01
CA ARG A 447 7.00 -23.70 -8.60
C ARG A 447 6.75 -25.20 -8.43
N TYR A 448 5.49 -25.63 -8.39
CA TYR A 448 5.08 -27.01 -8.18
C TYR A 448 4.38 -27.52 -9.45
N ASP A 449 5.02 -28.43 -10.19
CA ASP A 449 4.52 -28.88 -11.49
C ASP A 449 3.11 -29.49 -11.41
N GLY A 450 2.85 -30.32 -10.39
CA GLY A 450 1.52 -30.92 -10.17
C GLY A 450 0.43 -29.87 -9.93
N LEU A 451 0.70 -28.89 -9.08
CA LEU A 451 -0.25 -27.81 -8.79
C LEU A 451 -0.46 -26.88 -10.00
N ARG A 452 0.63 -26.55 -10.72
CA ARG A 452 0.58 -25.77 -11.96
C ARG A 452 -0.35 -26.41 -12.99
N GLN A 453 -0.21 -27.71 -13.23
CA GLN A 453 -1.07 -28.44 -14.19
C GLN A 453 -2.53 -28.45 -13.76
N LEU A 454 -2.81 -28.62 -12.47
CA LEU A 454 -4.17 -28.61 -11.94
C LEU A 454 -4.81 -27.22 -12.04
N ILE A 455 -4.05 -26.16 -11.77
CA ILE A 455 -4.56 -24.79 -11.95
C ILE A 455 -4.86 -24.54 -13.43
N GLN A 456 -3.94 -24.90 -14.34
CA GLN A 456 -4.11 -24.66 -15.77
C GLN A 456 -5.34 -25.36 -16.36
N ASN A 457 -5.65 -26.59 -15.91
CA ASN A 457 -6.67 -27.43 -16.52
C ASN A 457 -8.01 -27.46 -15.76
N ASN A 458 -7.98 -27.25 -14.43
CA ASN A 458 -9.14 -27.51 -13.57
C ASN A 458 -9.68 -26.26 -12.86
N ALA A 459 -8.94 -25.14 -12.84
CA ALA A 459 -9.32 -23.96 -12.05
C ALA A 459 -10.68 -23.39 -12.48
N GLU A 460 -11.49 -23.04 -11.49
CA GLU A 460 -12.66 -22.18 -11.63
C GLU A 460 -12.31 -20.78 -11.14
N TYR A 461 -12.53 -19.78 -11.99
CA TYR A 461 -12.21 -18.38 -11.66
C TYR A 461 -13.48 -17.67 -11.21
N LEU A 462 -13.49 -17.17 -9.98
CA LEU A 462 -14.63 -16.48 -9.39
C LEU A 462 -14.62 -15.00 -9.81
N PRO A 463 -15.53 -14.55 -10.70
CA PRO A 463 -15.62 -13.15 -11.10
C PRO A 463 -16.27 -12.29 -10.00
N ASP A 464 -16.15 -10.98 -10.13
CA ASP A 464 -16.96 -10.04 -9.34
C ASP A 464 -18.45 -10.29 -9.58
N LEU A 465 -19.25 -10.04 -8.55
CA LEU A 465 -20.70 -10.13 -8.64
C LEU A 465 -21.23 -8.92 -9.43
N ARG A 466 -22.00 -9.14 -10.51
CA ARG A 466 -22.46 -8.07 -11.41
C ARG A 466 -23.89 -8.29 -11.89
N GLY A 467 -24.52 -7.22 -12.38
CA GLY A 467 -25.84 -7.27 -13.02
C GLY A 467 -26.91 -7.90 -12.13
N LEU A 468 -27.74 -8.78 -12.71
CA LEU A 468 -28.80 -9.49 -11.99
C LEU A 468 -28.31 -10.29 -10.79
N ASP A 469 -27.12 -10.89 -10.85
CA ASP A 469 -26.59 -11.69 -9.74
C ASP A 469 -26.30 -10.83 -8.50
N LEU A 470 -25.85 -9.59 -8.72
CA LEU A 470 -25.65 -8.61 -7.64
C LEU A 470 -26.98 -8.13 -7.07
N LEU A 471 -27.96 -7.86 -7.95
CA LEU A 471 -29.30 -7.46 -7.53
C LEU A 471 -29.99 -8.55 -6.69
N GLU A 472 -29.87 -9.82 -7.10
CA GLU A 472 -30.41 -10.96 -6.35
C GLU A 472 -29.75 -11.09 -4.99
N ALA A 473 -28.42 -10.97 -4.92
CA ALA A 473 -27.69 -11.03 -3.65
C ALA A 473 -28.06 -9.90 -2.67
N ILE A 474 -28.44 -8.72 -3.16
CA ILE A 474 -28.89 -7.61 -2.31
C ILE A 474 -30.36 -7.78 -1.93
N THR A 475 -31.25 -8.09 -2.87
CA THR A 475 -32.70 -7.92 -2.67
C THR A 475 -33.42 -9.19 -2.21
N GLU A 476 -33.02 -10.38 -2.68
CA GLU A 476 -33.71 -11.62 -2.33
C GLU A 476 -33.59 -12.02 -0.86
N PRO A 477 -32.43 -11.86 -0.18
CA PRO A 477 -32.33 -12.17 1.24
C PRO A 477 -33.28 -11.33 2.12
N ALA A 478 -33.45 -10.03 1.81
CA ALA A 478 -34.40 -9.16 2.50
C ALA A 478 -35.86 -9.57 2.23
N LYS A 479 -36.19 -9.89 0.97
CA LYS A 479 -37.54 -10.34 0.58
C LYS A 479 -37.94 -11.61 1.31
N LEU A 480 -37.03 -12.56 1.50
CA LEU A 480 -37.28 -13.78 2.29
C LEU A 480 -37.65 -13.50 3.75
N GLN A 481 -37.23 -12.35 4.28
CA GLN A 481 -37.60 -11.90 5.62
C GLN A 481 -38.80 -10.95 5.62
N GLY A 482 -39.45 -10.75 4.47
CA GLY A 482 -40.60 -9.86 4.31
C GLY A 482 -40.25 -8.38 4.17
N TYR A 483 -38.99 -8.04 3.88
CA TYR A 483 -38.55 -6.65 3.70
C TYR A 483 -38.26 -6.33 2.23
N GLU A 484 -38.59 -5.10 1.82
CA GLU A 484 -38.26 -4.58 0.49
C GLU A 484 -37.06 -3.62 0.56
N VAL A 485 -36.16 -3.73 -0.42
CA VAL A 485 -35.08 -2.75 -0.65
C VAL A 485 -35.63 -1.68 -1.59
N THR A 486 -35.67 -0.42 -1.16
CA THR A 486 -36.22 0.65 -2.01
C THR A 486 -35.39 0.86 -3.28
N LYS A 487 -36.01 1.34 -4.35
CA LYS A 487 -35.34 1.53 -5.66
C LYS A 487 -34.25 2.59 -5.59
N GLU A 488 -34.48 3.64 -4.82
CA GLU A 488 -33.54 4.74 -4.59
C GLU A 488 -32.28 4.23 -3.89
N LEU A 489 -32.46 3.41 -2.84
CA LEU A 489 -31.37 2.75 -2.14
C LEU A 489 -30.58 1.83 -3.06
N LEU A 490 -31.27 0.99 -3.84
CA LEU A 490 -30.63 0.04 -4.75
C LEU A 490 -29.77 0.76 -5.80
N ASN A 491 -30.30 1.85 -6.38
CA ASN A 491 -29.55 2.67 -7.33
C ASN A 491 -28.30 3.28 -6.69
N LYS A 492 -28.43 3.76 -5.44
CA LYS A 492 -27.29 4.35 -4.72
C LYS A 492 -26.21 3.31 -4.41
N ILE A 493 -26.59 2.13 -3.93
CA ILE A 493 -25.65 1.00 -3.71
C ILE A 493 -24.90 0.66 -5.00
N LEU A 494 -25.61 0.56 -6.14
CA LEU A 494 -24.98 0.26 -7.43
C LEU A 494 -24.04 1.37 -7.93
N GLU A 495 -24.30 2.62 -7.56
CA GLU A 495 -23.39 3.74 -7.84
C GLU A 495 -22.12 3.64 -7.01
N ASP A 496 -22.25 3.46 -5.70
CA ASP A 496 -21.12 3.38 -4.76
C ASP A 496 -20.20 2.20 -5.09
N ILE A 497 -20.76 1.06 -5.51
CA ILE A 497 -20.01 -0.13 -5.92
C ILE A 497 -19.11 0.13 -7.14
N LYS A 498 -19.52 0.99 -8.09
CA LYS A 498 -18.71 1.26 -9.30
C LYS A 498 -17.38 1.93 -8.98
N GLN A 499 -17.30 2.62 -7.85
CA GLN A 499 -16.11 3.35 -7.42
C GLN A 499 -15.17 2.47 -6.58
N GLU A 500 -15.61 1.29 -6.17
CA GLU A 500 -14.95 0.48 -5.14
C GLU A 500 -14.57 -0.93 -5.65
N PRO A 501 -13.30 -1.19 -6.00
CA PRO A 501 -12.84 -2.54 -6.32
C PRO A 501 -12.92 -3.44 -5.08
N GLY A 502 -13.36 -4.70 -5.26
CA GLY A 502 -13.50 -5.64 -4.13
C GLY A 502 -14.58 -5.27 -3.12
N PHE A 503 -15.62 -4.53 -3.53
CA PHE A 503 -16.69 -4.00 -2.69
C PHE A 503 -17.50 -5.02 -1.87
N LEU A 504 -17.52 -6.30 -2.24
CA LEU A 504 -18.49 -7.27 -1.72
C LEU A 504 -18.49 -7.40 -0.17
N PRO A 505 -17.34 -7.46 0.52
CA PRO A 505 -17.32 -7.49 1.99
C PRO A 505 -17.83 -6.20 2.62
N LEU A 506 -17.53 -5.04 2.02
CA LEU A 506 -18.03 -3.75 2.49
C LEU A 506 -19.54 -3.63 2.27
N LEU A 507 -20.04 -4.12 1.15
CA LEU A 507 -21.46 -4.20 0.85
C LEU A 507 -22.20 -5.07 1.88
N GLU A 508 -21.73 -6.29 2.13
CA GLU A 508 -22.31 -7.17 3.16
C GLU A 508 -22.29 -6.52 4.55
N PHE A 509 -21.22 -5.79 4.87
CA PHE A 509 -21.13 -5.06 6.13
C PHE A 509 -22.17 -3.93 6.21
N ALA A 510 -22.26 -3.09 5.18
CA ALA A 510 -23.22 -2.00 5.11
C ALA A 510 -24.67 -2.53 5.15
N LEU A 511 -24.98 -3.60 4.42
CA LEU A 511 -26.29 -4.26 4.45
C LEU A 511 -26.63 -4.83 5.82
N THR A 512 -25.63 -5.36 6.54
CA THR A 512 -25.82 -5.83 7.92
C THR A 512 -26.14 -4.67 8.86
N GLN A 513 -25.44 -3.54 8.74
CA GLN A 513 -25.73 -2.34 9.53
C GLN A 513 -27.10 -1.75 9.17
N LEU A 514 -27.44 -1.74 7.89
CA LEU A 514 -28.73 -1.28 7.38
C LEU A 514 -29.88 -2.15 7.90
N TRP A 515 -29.69 -3.47 7.97
CA TRP A 515 -30.67 -4.39 8.55
C TRP A 515 -30.93 -4.11 10.04
N GLN A 516 -29.89 -3.76 10.80
CA GLN A 516 -30.03 -3.42 12.22
C GLN A 516 -30.84 -2.13 12.44
N ARG A 517 -30.82 -1.21 11.47
CA ARG A 517 -31.53 0.09 11.51
C ARG A 517 -32.70 0.16 10.52
N ARG A 518 -33.21 -0.99 10.08
CA ARG A 518 -34.30 -1.09 9.10
C ARG A 518 -35.58 -0.42 9.61
N ASP A 519 -36.43 -0.01 8.67
CA ASP A 519 -37.78 0.46 8.99
C ASP A 519 -38.69 -0.75 9.25
N GLU A 520 -38.89 -1.06 10.53
CA GLU A 520 -39.75 -2.17 10.96
C GLU A 520 -41.24 -1.88 10.75
N ALA A 521 -41.66 -0.61 10.69
CA ALA A 521 -43.07 -0.24 10.52
C ALA A 521 -43.52 -0.46 9.07
N GLU A 522 -42.68 -0.04 8.13
CA GLU A 522 -42.95 -0.12 6.70
C GLU A 522 -42.31 -1.34 6.02
N HIS A 523 -41.62 -2.19 6.78
CA HIS A 523 -40.88 -3.36 6.30
C HIS A 523 -39.93 -3.05 5.12
N ARG A 524 -39.13 -1.98 5.27
CA ARG A 524 -38.26 -1.47 4.20
C ARG A 524 -36.82 -1.21 4.64
N LEU A 525 -35.88 -1.43 3.73
CA LEU A 525 -34.52 -0.88 3.79
C LEU A 525 -34.48 0.37 2.93
N THR A 526 -34.07 1.50 3.50
CA THR A 526 -34.24 2.83 2.90
C THR A 526 -32.90 3.51 2.61
N LEU A 527 -32.93 4.49 1.69
CA LEU A 527 -31.77 5.32 1.35
C LEU A 527 -31.32 6.16 2.55
N ASP A 528 -32.24 6.78 3.28
CA ASP A 528 -31.93 7.65 4.42
C ASP A 528 -31.12 6.92 5.50
N THR A 529 -31.48 5.68 5.83
CA THR A 529 -30.72 4.88 6.79
C THR A 529 -29.34 4.50 6.25
N TYR A 530 -29.24 4.22 4.96
CA TYR A 530 -27.98 3.89 4.29
C TYR A 530 -27.01 5.08 4.25
N GLU A 531 -27.51 6.30 4.00
CA GLU A 531 -26.72 7.52 4.09
C GLU A 531 -26.31 7.82 5.54
N ALA A 532 -27.19 7.57 6.51
CA ALA A 532 -26.90 7.76 7.93
C ALA A 532 -25.81 6.80 8.48
N ILE A 533 -25.60 5.63 7.86
CA ILE A 533 -24.46 4.75 8.17
C ILE A 533 -23.20 5.12 7.37
N GLY A 534 -23.25 6.13 6.49
CA GLY A 534 -22.09 6.56 5.69
C GLY A 534 -21.88 5.75 4.40
N GLY A 535 -22.89 5.04 3.92
CA GLY A 535 -22.79 4.17 2.74
C GLY A 535 -21.85 2.98 2.90
N ILE A 536 -21.39 2.39 1.79
CA ILE A 536 -20.55 1.17 1.78
C ILE A 536 -19.22 1.36 2.53
N VAL A 537 -18.50 2.45 2.27
CA VAL A 537 -17.17 2.69 2.87
C VAL A 537 -17.29 3.27 4.27
N GLY A 538 -18.18 4.25 4.46
CA GLY A 538 -18.34 4.93 5.75
C GLY A 538 -18.86 4.02 6.85
N ALA A 539 -19.69 3.03 6.53
CA ALA A 539 -20.23 2.11 7.53
C ALA A 539 -19.14 1.38 8.33
N LEU A 540 -18.12 0.86 7.65
CA LEU A 540 -17.01 0.16 8.31
C LEU A 540 -16.18 1.12 9.16
N ASN A 541 -15.85 2.28 8.62
CA ASN A 541 -15.03 3.29 9.30
C ASN A 541 -15.72 3.80 10.57
N CYS A 542 -17.00 4.19 10.46
CA CYS A 542 -17.79 4.66 11.59
C CYS A 542 -17.91 3.59 12.69
N GLN A 543 -18.11 2.31 12.33
CA GLN A 543 -18.18 1.25 13.33
C GLN A 543 -16.82 0.99 13.98
N ALA A 544 -15.75 0.94 13.21
CA ALA A 544 -14.40 0.73 13.73
C ALA A 544 -14.00 1.85 14.70
N ASP A 545 -14.27 3.11 14.34
CA ASP A 545 -14.06 4.27 15.20
C ASP A 545 -14.91 4.21 16.47
N LYS A 546 -16.19 3.82 16.35
CA LYS A 546 -17.06 3.69 17.52
C LYS A 546 -16.58 2.61 18.50
N VAL A 547 -16.15 1.46 17.99
CA VAL A 547 -15.59 0.35 18.80
C VAL A 547 -14.24 0.76 19.44
N TYR A 548 -13.44 1.55 18.74
CA TYR A 548 -12.17 2.09 19.23
C TYR A 548 -12.36 3.17 20.30
N GLN A 549 -13.34 4.06 20.13
CA GLN A 549 -13.58 5.18 21.03
C GLN A 549 -14.36 4.79 22.28
N TYR A 550 -15.32 3.86 22.18
CA TYR A 550 -16.29 3.60 23.25
C TYR A 550 -16.38 2.12 23.65
N ARG A 551 -16.59 1.88 24.96
CA ARG A 551 -16.89 0.58 25.55
C ARG A 551 -18.35 0.15 25.32
N ASP A 552 -19.27 1.11 25.25
CA ASP A 552 -20.70 0.87 25.01
C ASP A 552 -21.12 1.18 23.56
N TYR A 553 -20.25 0.82 22.60
CA TYR A 553 -20.43 1.05 21.16
C TYR A 553 -21.72 0.45 20.57
N GLU A 554 -22.35 -0.51 21.24
CA GLU A 554 -23.61 -1.14 20.80
C GLU A 554 -24.81 -0.19 20.91
N LYS A 555 -24.73 0.87 21.73
CA LYS A 555 -25.80 1.87 21.86
C LYS A 555 -25.72 2.90 20.74
N ASP A 556 -26.86 3.43 20.28
CA ASP A 556 -26.88 4.47 19.25
C ASP A 556 -26.10 5.73 19.64
N SER A 557 -26.17 6.12 20.92
CA SER A 557 -25.39 7.23 21.50
C SER A 557 -24.49 6.72 22.64
N PRO A 558 -23.27 6.25 22.33
CA PRO A 558 -22.34 5.75 23.35
C PRO A 558 -21.82 6.90 24.22
N GLN A 559 -21.52 6.60 25.48
CA GLN A 559 -21.06 7.60 26.46
C GLN A 559 -19.83 7.14 27.26
N GLN A 560 -19.51 5.85 27.23
CA GLN A 560 -18.40 5.29 28.00
C GLN A 560 -17.15 5.21 27.13
N GLU A 561 -16.34 6.28 27.14
CA GLU A 561 -15.08 6.29 26.40
C GLU A 561 -14.07 5.25 26.91
N ARG A 562 -13.30 4.68 25.99
CA ARG A 562 -12.14 3.84 26.32
C ARG A 562 -11.02 4.69 26.89
N THR A 563 -10.24 4.12 27.80
CA THR A 563 -9.08 4.79 28.36
C THR A 563 -7.95 4.91 27.34
N GLU A 564 -7.03 5.85 27.52
CA GLU A 564 -5.86 6.00 26.62
C GLU A 564 -4.95 4.75 26.61
N THR A 565 -4.89 4.03 27.73
CA THR A 565 -4.19 2.73 27.79
C THR A 565 -4.86 1.69 26.90
N GLU A 566 -6.20 1.61 26.91
CA GLU A 566 -6.94 0.69 26.04
C GLU A 566 -6.77 1.05 24.57
N LYS A 567 -6.86 2.34 24.23
CA LYS A 567 -6.64 2.83 22.85
C LYS A 567 -5.24 2.50 22.34
N THR A 568 -4.20 2.72 23.17
CA THR A 568 -2.82 2.35 22.85
C THR A 568 -2.67 0.85 22.64
N LEU A 569 -3.26 0.00 23.50
CA LEU A 569 -3.25 -1.45 23.33
C LEU A 569 -3.96 -1.88 22.05
N ILE A 570 -5.11 -1.26 21.71
CA ILE A 570 -5.81 -1.53 20.45
C ILE A 570 -4.88 -1.19 19.27
N LYS A 571 -4.27 0.01 19.24
CA LYS A 571 -3.31 0.41 18.19
C LYS A 571 -2.18 -0.62 18.04
N ARG A 572 -1.59 -1.09 19.16
CA ARG A 572 -0.55 -2.14 19.16
C ARG A 572 -1.05 -3.46 18.59
N ILE A 573 -2.24 -3.93 18.97
CA ILE A 573 -2.81 -5.18 18.44
C ILE A 573 -2.94 -5.09 16.92
N PHE A 574 -3.57 -4.03 16.40
CA PHE A 574 -3.79 -3.90 14.96
C PHE A 574 -2.49 -3.83 14.17
N LEU A 575 -1.50 -3.06 14.61
CA LEU A 575 -0.20 -2.97 13.92
C LEU A 575 0.55 -4.31 13.89
N ASN A 576 0.43 -5.13 14.93
CA ASN A 576 1.03 -6.46 15.00
C ASN A 576 0.26 -7.53 14.20
N LEU A 577 -0.97 -7.22 13.76
CA LEU A 577 -1.76 -8.04 12.84
C LEU A 577 -1.59 -7.60 11.37
N LEU A 578 -0.54 -6.85 11.06
CA LEU A 578 -0.19 -6.45 9.69
C LEU A 578 1.19 -7.00 9.28
N GLN A 579 1.29 -7.38 8.01
CA GLN A 579 2.55 -7.69 7.35
C GLN A 579 2.87 -6.60 6.33
N ILE A 580 4.10 -6.08 6.39
CA ILE A 580 4.59 -5.08 5.42
C ILE A 580 4.81 -5.79 4.08
N GLY A 581 4.06 -5.36 3.07
CA GLY A 581 4.23 -5.77 1.69
C GLY A 581 5.37 -5.02 1.00
N ASP A 582 6.05 -5.70 0.09
CA ASP A 582 7.14 -5.14 -0.71
C ASP A 582 6.54 -4.19 -1.77
N GLY A 583 6.46 -2.90 -1.44
CA GLY A 583 6.24 -1.82 -2.40
C GLY A 583 4.81 -1.38 -2.70
N GLU A 584 3.74 -2.15 -2.42
CA GLU A 584 2.39 -1.74 -2.84
C GLU A 584 1.28 -1.76 -1.77
N LYS A 585 1.12 -2.77 -0.89
CA LYS A 585 0.08 -2.79 0.18
C LYS A 585 0.45 -3.66 1.38
N ASP A 586 0.13 -3.21 2.60
CA ASP A 586 0.23 -4.07 3.80
C ASP A 586 -0.90 -5.12 3.77
N THR A 587 -0.60 -6.36 4.11
CA THR A 587 -1.57 -7.47 4.18
C THR A 587 -1.85 -7.82 5.64
N ARG A 588 -2.96 -8.51 5.92
CA ARG A 588 -3.22 -9.01 7.28
C ARG A 588 -2.20 -10.09 7.66
N LEU A 589 -1.85 -10.13 8.94
CA LEU A 589 -0.97 -11.11 9.55
C LEU A 589 -1.67 -11.75 10.74
N ARG A 590 -1.92 -13.06 10.67
CA ARG A 590 -2.44 -13.82 11.81
C ARG A 590 -1.34 -14.03 12.84
N GLN A 591 -1.65 -13.78 14.11
CA GLN A 591 -0.71 -13.93 15.22
C GLN A 591 -1.17 -14.98 16.24
N PRO A 592 -0.23 -15.71 16.89
CA PRO A 592 -0.55 -16.49 18.07
C PRO A 592 -1.13 -15.60 19.17
N LYS A 593 -2.18 -16.07 19.83
CA LYS A 593 -2.83 -15.32 20.92
C LYS A 593 -1.86 -15.07 22.07
N ALA A 594 -0.97 -16.02 22.36
CA ALA A 594 0.08 -15.85 23.36
C ALA A 594 0.98 -14.64 23.06
N PHE A 595 1.36 -14.43 21.80
CA PHE A 595 2.14 -13.27 21.37
C PHE A 595 1.37 -11.96 21.52
N ILE A 596 0.08 -11.92 21.17
CA ILE A 596 -0.73 -10.72 21.37
C ILE A 596 -0.89 -10.40 22.86
N LEU A 597 -1.00 -11.42 23.72
CA LEU A 597 -1.07 -11.21 25.17
C LEU A 597 0.26 -10.72 25.76
N SER A 598 1.41 -11.14 25.21
CA SER A 598 2.72 -10.67 25.66
C SER A 598 2.98 -9.19 25.36
N LEU A 599 2.14 -8.53 24.53
CA LEU A 599 2.22 -7.08 24.28
C LEU A 599 1.99 -6.22 25.54
N ALA A 600 1.41 -6.77 26.61
CA ALA A 600 1.30 -6.12 27.91
C ALA A 600 2.52 -6.32 28.83
N GLY A 601 3.57 -7.01 28.35
CA GLY A 601 4.72 -7.41 29.14
C GLY A 601 4.36 -8.42 30.25
N ASP A 602 5.19 -8.46 31.29
CA ASP A 602 5.00 -9.35 32.46
C ASP A 602 3.89 -8.90 33.43
N ASN A 603 3.17 -7.82 33.10
CA ASN A 603 2.09 -7.29 33.92
C ASN A 603 0.81 -8.15 33.80
N GLN A 604 0.53 -8.95 34.83
CA GLN A 604 -0.66 -9.81 34.90
C GLN A 604 -1.98 -9.04 34.72
N GLU A 605 -2.08 -7.80 35.23
CA GLU A 605 -3.29 -6.99 35.08
C GLU A 605 -3.43 -6.50 33.62
N GLY A 606 -2.32 -6.14 32.97
CA GLY A 606 -2.31 -5.75 31.56
C GLY A 606 -2.72 -6.90 30.62
N GLN A 607 -2.23 -8.12 30.89
CA GLN A 607 -2.63 -9.31 30.12
C GLN A 607 -4.13 -9.61 30.27
N LYS A 608 -4.69 -9.39 31.47
CA LYS A 608 -6.13 -9.55 31.73
C LYS A 608 -6.95 -8.50 30.98
N VAL A 609 -6.51 -7.24 30.95
CA VAL A 609 -7.13 -6.18 30.16
C VAL A 609 -7.10 -6.53 28.66
N LEU A 610 -5.96 -6.98 28.12
CA LEU A 610 -5.86 -7.43 26.72
C LEU A 610 -6.83 -8.56 26.41
N LYS A 611 -6.95 -9.56 27.29
CA LYS A 611 -7.88 -10.68 27.10
C LYS A 611 -9.34 -10.18 27.04
N GLU A 612 -9.73 -9.26 27.92
CA GLU A 612 -11.07 -8.65 27.90
C GLU A 612 -11.27 -7.72 26.69
N LEU A 613 -10.23 -7.00 26.25
CA LEU A 613 -10.28 -6.19 25.03
C LEU A 613 -10.48 -7.03 23.78
N ILE A 614 -9.91 -8.24 23.70
CA ILE A 614 -10.07 -9.11 22.54
C ILE A 614 -11.42 -9.82 22.58
N GLU A 615 -11.67 -10.60 23.65
CA GLU A 615 -12.77 -11.57 23.71
C GLU A 615 -13.90 -11.19 24.69
N GLY A 616 -13.76 -10.10 25.43
CA GLY A 616 -14.73 -9.66 26.43
C GLY A 616 -16.06 -9.22 25.84
N LYS A 617 -17.03 -8.92 26.72
CA LYS A 617 -18.38 -8.50 26.30
C LYS A 617 -18.39 -7.18 25.52
N GLN A 618 -17.34 -6.39 25.68
CA GLN A 618 -17.08 -5.12 25.01
C GLN A 618 -15.83 -5.21 24.12
N GLY A 619 -15.43 -6.44 23.78
CA GLY A 619 -14.19 -6.72 23.06
C GLY A 619 -14.31 -6.48 21.55
N LEU A 620 -13.15 -6.49 20.91
CA LEU A 620 -12.96 -6.25 19.48
C LEU A 620 -13.53 -7.37 18.61
N VAL A 621 -13.61 -8.61 19.12
CA VAL A 621 -14.26 -9.73 18.41
C VAL A 621 -15.77 -9.49 18.29
N LYS A 622 -16.42 -9.09 19.39
CA LYS A 622 -17.85 -8.77 19.37
C LYS A 622 -18.15 -7.53 18.53
N GLY A 623 -17.23 -6.56 18.54
CA GLY A 623 -17.24 -5.38 17.67
C GLY A 623 -16.96 -5.69 16.19
N ARG A 624 -16.69 -6.95 15.85
CA ARG A 624 -16.39 -7.45 14.49
C ARG A 624 -15.14 -6.85 13.84
N LEU A 625 -14.18 -6.40 14.64
CA LEU A 625 -12.90 -5.92 14.11
C LEU A 625 -11.82 -7.01 14.13
N LEU A 626 -11.91 -7.96 15.06
CA LEU A 626 -11.02 -9.11 15.15
C LEU A 626 -11.80 -10.42 15.04
N VAL A 627 -11.10 -11.48 14.68
CA VAL A 627 -11.56 -12.87 14.79
C VAL A 627 -10.53 -13.67 15.54
N THR A 628 -11.00 -14.65 16.32
CA THR A 628 -10.13 -15.59 17.03
C THR A 628 -10.49 -17.02 16.64
N GLY A 629 -9.51 -17.89 16.70
CA GLY A 629 -9.71 -19.34 16.55
C GLY A 629 -9.03 -20.09 17.68
N LYS A 630 -9.52 -21.30 17.94
CA LYS A 630 -8.96 -22.26 18.89
C LYS A 630 -8.83 -23.62 18.22
N THR A 631 -7.78 -24.36 18.55
CA THR A 631 -7.77 -25.83 18.46
C THR A 631 -7.88 -26.39 19.89
N GLU A 632 -8.04 -27.70 20.04
CA GLU A 632 -8.26 -28.36 21.35
C GLU A 632 -7.13 -28.12 22.38
N ARG A 633 -5.96 -27.60 21.95
CA ARG A 633 -4.86 -27.18 22.82
C ARG A 633 -4.78 -25.63 22.83
N GLU A 634 -4.86 -25.01 24.01
CA GLU A 634 -4.82 -23.55 24.17
C GLU A 634 -3.56 -22.88 23.60
N GLU A 635 -2.46 -23.62 23.46
CA GLU A 635 -1.18 -23.17 22.88
C GLU A 635 -1.27 -22.77 21.39
N GLU A 636 -2.35 -23.11 20.71
CA GLU A 636 -2.57 -22.86 19.28
C GLU A 636 -3.69 -21.84 19.00
N ALA A 637 -4.21 -21.17 20.04
CA ALA A 637 -5.16 -20.08 19.86
C ALA A 637 -4.52 -18.92 19.09
N TRP A 638 -5.28 -18.31 18.18
CA TRP A 638 -4.78 -17.23 17.32
C TRP A 638 -5.76 -16.07 17.23
N VAL A 639 -5.24 -14.91 16.83
CA VAL A 639 -5.95 -13.66 16.61
C VAL A 639 -5.63 -13.16 15.20
N ASP A 640 -6.64 -12.67 14.49
CA ASP A 640 -6.51 -12.10 13.14
C ASP A 640 -7.48 -10.92 12.98
N LEU A 641 -7.26 -10.09 11.96
CA LEU A 641 -8.23 -9.08 11.55
C LEU A 641 -9.49 -9.76 11.01
N ALA A 642 -10.66 -9.23 11.35
CA ALA A 642 -11.92 -9.74 10.84
C ALA A 642 -11.96 -9.69 9.30
N HIS A 643 -11.36 -8.65 8.70
CA HIS A 643 -11.19 -8.54 7.25
C HIS A 643 -10.06 -7.59 6.87
N GLU A 644 -9.45 -7.79 5.69
CA GLU A 644 -8.42 -6.87 5.13
C GLU A 644 -8.97 -5.48 4.79
N ALA A 645 -10.30 -5.33 4.69
CA ALA A 645 -10.92 -4.06 4.35
C ALA A 645 -10.66 -3.01 5.45
N LEU A 646 -10.44 -3.46 6.69
CA LEU A 646 -10.02 -2.59 7.80
C LEU A 646 -8.68 -1.93 7.50
N ILE A 647 -7.75 -2.62 6.83
CA ILE A 647 -6.41 -2.11 6.53
C ILE A 647 -6.48 -0.92 5.56
N GLU A 648 -7.39 -0.98 4.59
CA GLU A 648 -7.49 0.04 3.53
C GLU A 648 -8.50 1.14 3.84
N LYS A 649 -9.56 0.86 4.59
CA LYS A 649 -10.72 1.73 4.73
C LYS A 649 -10.94 2.30 6.14
N TRP A 650 -10.23 1.80 7.14
CA TRP A 650 -10.26 2.41 8.47
C TRP A 650 -9.20 3.50 8.57
N ASP A 651 -9.63 4.75 8.69
CA ASP A 651 -8.75 5.92 8.63
C ASP A 651 -7.68 5.90 9.74
N ASN A 652 -8.07 5.53 10.95
CA ASN A 652 -7.15 5.38 12.08
C ASN A 652 -6.06 4.34 11.79
N LEU A 653 -6.41 3.17 11.26
CA LEU A 653 -5.43 2.14 10.92
C LEU A 653 -4.50 2.57 9.79
N ASN A 654 -5.03 3.26 8.77
CA ASN A 654 -4.22 3.85 7.70
C ASN A 654 -3.20 4.86 8.23
N LEU A 655 -3.62 5.74 9.14
CA LEU A 655 -2.75 6.70 9.80
C LEU A 655 -1.64 5.99 10.59
N TRP A 656 -2.02 5.06 11.49
CA TRP A 656 -1.06 4.33 12.32
C TRP A 656 -0.05 3.55 11.48
N ARG A 657 -0.52 2.90 10.41
CA ARG A 657 0.31 2.15 9.46
C ARG A 657 1.35 3.03 8.78
N THR A 658 0.97 4.25 8.43
CA THR A 658 1.82 5.21 7.72
C THR A 658 2.86 5.82 8.65
N GLU A 659 2.45 6.26 9.84
CA GLU A 659 3.34 6.85 10.87
C GLU A 659 4.42 5.87 11.33
N THR A 660 4.08 4.59 11.46
CA THR A 660 4.97 3.56 12.00
C THR A 660 5.73 2.76 10.94
N ARG A 661 5.55 3.08 9.64
CA ARG A 661 6.10 2.28 8.53
C ARG A 661 7.62 2.12 8.63
N LYS A 662 8.33 3.24 8.84
CA LYS A 662 9.79 3.26 8.97
C LYS A 662 10.28 2.35 10.11
N GLY A 663 9.65 2.44 11.29
CA GLY A 663 9.97 1.59 12.44
C GLY A 663 9.70 0.11 12.16
N ARG A 664 8.54 -0.22 11.57
CA ARG A 664 8.17 -1.61 11.25
C ARG A 664 9.09 -2.22 10.18
N GLU A 665 9.49 -1.46 9.16
CA GLU A 665 10.43 -1.92 8.12
C GLU A 665 11.80 -2.25 8.71
N LEU A 666 12.29 -1.37 9.58
CA LEU A 666 13.53 -1.59 10.31
C LEU A 666 13.43 -2.81 11.25
N ALA A 667 12.36 -2.95 12.03
CA ALA A 667 12.15 -4.10 12.92
C ALA A 667 12.17 -5.42 12.13
N LYS A 668 11.49 -5.48 10.98
CA LYS A 668 11.51 -6.63 10.06
C LYS A 668 12.93 -6.95 9.58
N GLN A 669 13.73 -5.92 9.27
CA GLN A 669 15.12 -6.08 8.86
C GLN A 669 16.02 -6.57 9.99
N VAL A 670 15.84 -6.07 11.22
CA VAL A 670 16.56 -6.55 12.42
C VAL A 670 16.19 -8.00 12.70
N ASP A 671 14.91 -8.36 12.70
CA ASP A 671 14.46 -9.75 12.90
C ASP A 671 15.04 -10.71 11.86
N LYS A 672 15.15 -10.27 10.60
CA LYS A 672 15.78 -11.05 9.54
C LYS A 672 17.27 -11.25 9.80
N ASP A 673 18.00 -10.17 10.06
CA ASP A 673 19.45 -10.23 10.27
C ASP A 673 19.80 -10.99 11.57
N ALA A 674 18.94 -10.91 12.58
CA ALA A 674 19.06 -11.68 13.82
C ALA A 674 18.88 -13.20 13.60
N LYS A 675 17.94 -13.61 12.72
CA LYS A 675 17.79 -15.01 12.30
C LYS A 675 19.01 -15.49 11.51
N ASP A 676 19.54 -14.67 10.62
CA ASP A 676 20.76 -14.99 9.86
C ASP A 676 21.97 -15.10 10.79
N TRP A 677 22.10 -14.21 11.78
CA TRP A 677 23.13 -14.28 12.83
C TRP A 677 23.01 -15.59 13.64
N GLN A 678 21.80 -15.97 14.06
CA GLN A 678 21.56 -17.22 14.78
C GLN A 678 21.95 -18.45 13.93
N LYS A 679 21.52 -18.49 12.66
CA LYS A 679 21.85 -19.56 11.72
C LYS A 679 23.36 -19.70 11.50
N ASN A 680 24.10 -18.61 11.60
CA ASN A 680 25.55 -18.56 11.47
C ASN A 680 26.29 -18.64 12.82
N ASN A 681 25.73 -19.39 13.78
CA ASN A 681 26.31 -19.64 15.10
C ASN A 681 26.66 -18.36 15.89
N LYS A 682 25.82 -17.33 15.76
CA LYS A 682 26.01 -16.03 16.43
C LYS A 682 27.37 -15.38 16.15
N SER A 683 27.88 -15.52 14.92
CA SER A 683 29.18 -14.97 14.51
C SER A 683 29.22 -13.43 14.52
N GLN A 684 30.32 -12.85 15.02
CA GLN A 684 30.53 -11.40 15.08
C GLN A 684 30.48 -10.69 13.71
N TYR A 685 30.68 -11.41 12.60
CA TYR A 685 30.67 -10.83 11.25
C TYR A 685 29.28 -10.42 10.74
N TYR A 686 28.22 -10.91 11.40
CA TYR A 686 26.83 -10.61 11.05
C TYR A 686 26.23 -9.49 11.90
N LEU A 687 26.93 -9.10 12.98
CA LEU A 687 26.48 -8.05 13.89
C LEU A 687 26.50 -6.68 13.19
N TRP A 688 25.52 -5.85 13.52
CA TRP A 688 25.48 -4.48 13.00
C TRP A 688 26.53 -3.63 13.73
N SER A 689 26.96 -2.54 13.09
CA SER A 689 27.91 -1.58 13.67
C SER A 689 27.78 -0.22 12.98
N GLY A 690 28.33 0.82 13.59
CA GLY A 690 28.33 2.18 13.09
C GLY A 690 26.93 2.77 12.97
N ASP A 691 26.73 3.66 11.99
CA ASP A 691 25.46 4.36 11.79
C ASP A 691 24.29 3.39 11.58
N LYS A 692 24.51 2.21 10.98
CA LYS A 692 23.46 1.18 10.81
C LYS A 692 22.91 0.72 12.16
N LEU A 693 23.76 0.53 13.18
CA LEU A 693 23.32 0.12 14.52
C LEU A 693 22.72 1.29 15.30
N ALA A 694 23.36 2.45 15.26
CA ALA A 694 22.87 3.64 15.96
C ALA A 694 21.50 4.12 15.45
N ASP A 695 21.31 4.14 14.12
CA ASP A 695 20.02 4.47 13.51
C ASP A 695 18.96 3.41 13.86
N ALA A 696 19.38 2.14 13.96
CA ALA A 696 18.48 1.07 14.31
C ALA A 696 17.95 1.20 15.74
N GLU A 697 18.86 1.40 16.70
CA GLU A 697 18.52 1.59 18.11
C GLU A 697 17.65 2.84 18.29
N LYS A 698 18.01 3.97 17.65
CA LYS A 698 17.24 5.22 17.74
C LYS A 698 15.81 5.05 17.22
N VAL A 699 15.65 4.51 16.01
CA VAL A 699 14.33 4.37 15.39
C VAL A 699 13.49 3.34 16.15
N LEU A 700 14.06 2.22 16.60
CA LEU A 700 13.31 1.25 17.41
C LEU A 700 12.93 1.80 18.78
N GLN A 701 13.75 2.67 19.38
CA GLN A 701 13.42 3.37 20.62
C GLN A 701 12.30 4.41 20.40
N GLU A 702 12.33 5.18 19.31
CA GLU A 702 11.27 6.12 18.93
C GLU A 702 9.91 5.43 18.76
N TYR A 703 9.91 4.21 18.22
CA TYR A 703 8.70 3.43 17.95
C TYR A 703 8.43 2.31 18.96
N GLN A 704 9.14 2.25 20.10
CA GLN A 704 9.05 1.16 21.09
C GLN A 704 7.62 0.89 21.57
N ASP A 705 6.76 1.91 21.55
CA ASP A 705 5.37 1.80 21.99
C ASP A 705 4.41 1.26 20.93
N THR A 706 4.88 1.01 19.71
CA THR A 706 4.03 0.61 18.57
C THR A 706 4.64 -0.48 17.70
N VAL A 707 5.95 -0.68 17.78
CA VAL A 707 6.72 -1.63 16.99
C VAL A 707 7.46 -2.57 17.93
N GLU A 708 7.13 -3.86 17.86
CA GLU A 708 7.79 -4.90 18.63
C GLU A 708 8.87 -5.59 17.78
N THR A 709 9.92 -6.05 18.45
CA THR A 709 10.98 -6.90 17.88
C THR A 709 11.03 -8.22 18.64
N THR A 710 11.45 -9.28 17.96
CA THR A 710 11.61 -10.59 18.62
C THR A 710 12.70 -10.55 19.70
N ASP A 711 12.64 -11.45 20.69
CA ASP A 711 13.71 -11.56 21.70
C ASP A 711 15.07 -11.83 21.04
N LEU A 712 15.09 -12.58 19.94
CA LEU A 712 16.30 -12.81 19.15
C LEU A 712 16.85 -11.52 18.53
N ALA A 713 15.98 -10.62 18.07
CA ALA A 713 16.38 -9.31 17.58
C ALA A 713 16.93 -8.41 18.68
N LYS A 714 16.34 -8.46 19.89
CA LYS A 714 16.87 -7.76 21.07
C LYS A 714 18.27 -8.27 21.43
N ASP A 715 18.44 -9.59 21.53
CA ASP A 715 19.74 -10.25 21.72
C ASP A 715 20.78 -9.84 20.66
N PHE A 716 20.34 -9.76 19.40
CA PHE A 716 21.20 -9.41 18.26
C PHE A 716 21.68 -7.96 18.32
N LEU A 717 20.78 -7.02 18.62
CA LEU A 717 21.14 -5.61 18.78
C LEU A 717 22.06 -5.44 19.99
N GLU A 718 21.76 -6.09 21.12
CA GLU A 718 22.62 -6.04 22.29
C GLU A 718 24.02 -6.60 21.99
N ALA A 719 24.11 -7.76 21.34
CA ALA A 719 25.39 -8.33 20.91
C ALA A 719 26.13 -7.43 19.92
N SER A 720 25.40 -6.74 19.02
CA SER A 720 25.97 -5.77 18.07
C SER A 720 26.59 -4.59 18.80
N SER A 721 25.88 -4.03 19.79
CA SER A 721 26.35 -2.90 20.61
C SER A 721 27.53 -3.30 21.50
N GLN A 722 27.52 -4.53 22.02
CA GLN A 722 28.65 -5.10 22.77
C GLN A 722 29.89 -5.32 21.89
N GLN A 723 29.71 -5.84 20.67
CA GLN A 723 30.81 -6.06 19.74
C GLN A 723 31.38 -4.74 19.21
N GLU A 724 30.54 -3.74 18.97
CA GLU A 724 30.98 -2.40 18.61
C GLU A 724 31.84 -1.78 19.72
N LEU A 725 31.40 -1.90 20.99
CA LEU A 725 32.20 -1.51 22.14
C LEU A 725 33.53 -2.27 22.22
N TYR A 726 33.51 -3.59 22.02
CA TYR A 726 34.70 -4.45 22.06
C TYR A 726 35.71 -4.08 20.95
N ASN A 727 35.22 -3.84 19.73
CA ASN A 727 36.03 -3.41 18.59
C ASN A 727 36.59 -2.01 18.82
N TYR A 728 35.81 -1.12 19.42
CA TYR A 728 36.25 0.20 19.81
C TYR A 728 37.41 0.12 20.81
N LEU A 729 37.26 -0.64 21.91
CA LEU A 729 38.29 -0.82 22.95
C LEU A 729 39.63 -1.38 22.41
N ARG A 730 39.56 -2.18 21.34
CA ARG A 730 40.74 -2.75 20.65
C ARG A 730 41.22 -1.96 19.44
N SER A 731 40.54 -0.89 19.06
CA SER A 731 40.97 -0.04 17.96
C SER A 731 42.35 0.56 18.26
N SER A 732 43.15 0.80 17.23
CA SER A 732 44.39 1.58 17.33
C SER A 732 44.13 3.08 17.60
N ASP A 733 42.86 3.45 17.82
CA ASP A 733 42.39 4.78 18.19
C ASP A 733 42.13 4.91 19.70
N ILE A 734 42.73 4.07 20.54
CA ILE A 734 42.72 4.19 22.00
C ILE A 734 44.17 4.03 22.47
N ASP A 735 44.64 4.97 23.30
CA ASP A 735 45.98 4.92 23.87
C ASP A 735 46.11 3.72 24.83
N ASN A 736 47.29 3.11 24.93
CA ASN A 736 47.53 1.93 25.78
C ASN A 736 47.23 2.21 27.27
N LEU A 737 47.41 3.46 27.74
CA LEU A 737 47.08 3.87 29.11
C LEU A 737 45.56 3.96 29.35
N GLU A 738 44.80 4.39 28.34
CA GLU A 738 43.33 4.45 28.32
C GLU A 738 42.74 3.03 28.24
N ARG A 739 43.37 2.16 27.44
CA ARG A 739 43.06 0.73 27.35
C ARG A 739 43.28 0.00 28.68
N GLU A 740 44.45 0.13 29.31
CA GLU A 740 44.76 -0.56 30.57
C GLU A 740 43.84 -0.15 31.73
N THR A 741 43.37 1.10 31.75
CA THR A 741 42.49 1.60 32.82
C THR A 741 41.04 1.15 32.61
N LEU A 742 40.50 1.28 31.38
CA LEU A 742 39.18 0.76 31.04
C LEU A 742 39.11 -0.77 31.15
N GLU A 743 40.19 -1.49 30.82
CA GLU A 743 40.31 -2.94 31.01
C GLU A 743 40.44 -3.32 32.50
N LYS A 744 41.20 -2.58 33.32
CA LYS A 744 41.27 -2.79 34.79
C LYS A 744 39.93 -2.54 35.48
N GLU A 745 39.19 -1.51 35.06
CA GLU A 745 37.86 -1.23 35.62
C GLU A 745 36.81 -2.26 35.17
N ALA A 746 36.85 -2.67 33.89
CA ALA A 746 36.02 -3.76 33.38
C ALA A 746 36.30 -5.09 34.10
N ALA A 747 37.56 -5.34 34.46
CA ALA A 747 37.99 -6.54 35.18
C ALA A 747 37.71 -6.49 36.70
N ASN A 748 37.85 -5.33 37.36
CA ASN A 748 37.65 -5.19 38.81
C ASN A 748 36.19 -5.02 39.24
N LYS A 749 35.28 -4.64 38.33
CA LYS A 749 33.84 -4.46 38.63
C LYS A 749 32.96 -4.96 37.48
N SER A 750 32.85 -6.28 37.32
CA SER A 750 31.93 -7.00 36.40
C SER A 750 31.20 -6.10 35.38
N PHE A 751 31.89 -5.82 34.27
CA PHE A 751 31.37 -5.21 33.02
C PHE A 751 30.91 -3.73 33.10
N LEU A 752 31.43 -2.89 32.18
CA LEU A 752 30.94 -1.53 31.96
C LEU A 752 29.57 -1.57 31.27
N ASN A 753 28.55 -0.95 31.88
CA ASN A 753 27.23 -0.71 31.29
C ASN A 753 26.95 0.80 31.31
N ARG A 754 25.83 1.23 30.69
CA ARG A 754 25.43 2.66 30.60
C ARG A 754 25.41 3.36 31.96
N GLU A 755 24.87 2.70 32.99
CA GLU A 755 24.79 3.23 34.35
C GLU A 755 26.17 3.48 34.98
N LYS A 756 27.13 2.56 34.80
CA LYS A 756 28.49 2.75 35.31
C LYS A 756 29.25 3.85 34.57
N LEU A 757 29.06 3.99 33.26
CA LEU A 757 29.63 5.10 32.51
C LEU A 757 29.10 6.44 32.99
N ARG A 758 27.80 6.53 33.33
CA ARG A 758 27.23 7.74 33.95
C ARG A 758 27.87 8.04 35.30
N ASN A 759 28.08 7.01 36.14
CA ASN A 759 28.76 7.20 37.43
C ASN A 759 30.20 7.71 37.26
N LEU A 760 30.95 7.20 36.27
CA LEU A 760 32.29 7.70 35.95
C LEU A 760 32.26 9.15 35.44
N LEU A 761 31.27 9.49 34.62
CA LEU A 761 31.08 10.85 34.10
C LEU A 761 30.81 11.86 35.23
N GLU A 762 30.01 11.46 36.23
CA GLU A 762 29.56 12.30 37.35
C GLU A 762 30.58 12.40 38.51
N ASP A 763 31.55 11.47 38.62
CA ASP A 763 32.55 11.52 39.70
C ASP A 763 33.61 12.61 39.46
N GLU A 764 33.50 13.72 40.18
CA GLU A 764 34.46 14.83 40.11
C GLU A 764 35.88 14.47 40.57
N LYS A 765 36.06 13.36 41.30
CA LYS A 765 37.39 12.88 41.72
C LYS A 765 38.10 12.10 40.60
N GLU A 766 37.35 11.68 39.59
CA GLU A 766 37.89 10.91 38.48
C GLU A 766 38.67 11.80 37.51
N LYS A 767 39.69 11.24 36.84
CA LYS A 767 40.51 12.01 35.91
C LYS A 767 39.65 12.54 34.76
N ALA A 768 39.87 13.80 34.38
CA ALA A 768 39.18 14.45 33.25
C ALA A 768 39.14 13.58 31.97
N GLN A 769 40.25 12.92 31.64
CA GLN A 769 40.33 12.04 30.47
C GLN A 769 39.32 10.88 30.53
N ILE A 770 39.12 10.28 31.71
CA ILE A 770 38.21 9.14 31.89
C ILE A 770 36.76 9.62 31.76
N ARG A 771 36.43 10.76 32.36
CA ARG A 771 35.11 11.39 32.27
C ARG A 771 34.76 11.74 30.81
N LEU A 772 35.70 12.29 30.06
CA LEU A 772 35.51 12.61 28.63
C LEU A 772 35.36 11.35 27.76
N SER A 773 36.08 10.28 28.05
CA SER A 773 35.92 9.02 27.32
C SER A 773 34.62 8.30 27.69
N ALA A 774 34.15 8.40 28.94
CA ALA A 774 32.83 7.94 29.33
C ALA A 774 31.72 8.74 28.61
N SER A 775 31.85 10.07 28.53
CA SER A 775 30.97 10.93 27.75
C SER A 775 30.92 10.52 26.28
N TRP A 776 32.08 10.24 25.69
CA TRP A 776 32.16 9.84 24.28
C TRP A 776 31.46 8.52 24.00
N LEU A 777 31.65 7.53 24.89
CA LEU A 777 31.02 6.21 24.81
C LEU A 777 29.50 6.28 24.98
N LEU A 778 29.03 7.00 26.00
CA LEU A 778 27.59 7.24 26.21
C LEU A 778 26.96 7.91 24.99
N LYS A 779 27.63 8.91 24.41
CA LYS A 779 27.17 9.58 23.19
C LYS A 779 27.09 8.65 21.97
N GLN A 780 27.97 7.64 21.86
CA GLN A 780 27.84 6.63 20.79
C GLN A 780 26.59 5.75 20.98
N TRP A 781 26.15 5.56 22.22
CA TRP A 781 24.94 4.80 22.57
C TRP A 781 23.64 5.63 22.57
N GLY A 782 23.68 6.82 21.98
CA GLY A 782 22.52 7.71 21.88
C GLY A 782 22.13 8.38 23.20
N GLU A 783 22.96 8.29 24.23
CA GLU A 783 22.71 8.96 25.52
C GLU A 783 23.01 10.46 25.43
N GLU A 784 22.18 11.26 26.07
CA GLU A 784 22.47 12.67 26.28
C GLU A 784 23.65 12.81 27.26
N VAL A 785 24.64 13.60 26.86
CA VAL A 785 25.82 13.88 27.66
C VAL A 785 26.09 15.38 27.73
N PRO A 786 26.66 15.88 28.84
CA PRO A 786 27.01 17.29 28.96
C PRO A 786 28.00 17.74 27.89
N ILE A 787 27.88 18.99 27.45
CA ILE A 787 28.89 19.65 26.62
C ILE A 787 29.97 20.21 27.55
N TRP A 788 31.14 19.57 27.52
CA TRP A 788 32.27 19.96 28.34
C TRP A 788 33.08 21.07 27.68
N THR A 789 33.58 21.99 28.50
CA THR A 789 34.72 22.86 28.21
C THR A 789 35.84 22.53 29.20
N ALA A 790 37.08 22.89 28.86
CA ALA A 790 38.24 22.60 29.70
C ALA A 790 39.08 23.85 29.97
N LYS A 791 39.79 23.84 31.10
CA LYS A 791 40.90 24.75 31.41
C LYS A 791 42.14 23.96 31.80
N VAL A 792 43.28 24.34 31.24
CA VAL A 792 44.59 23.71 31.44
C VAL A 792 45.55 24.74 32.00
N ASP A 793 46.07 24.45 33.19
CA ASP A 793 47.04 25.31 33.87
C ASP A 793 48.48 25.12 33.35
N LYS A 794 49.41 25.92 33.87
CA LYS A 794 50.85 25.84 33.55
C LYS A 794 51.47 24.47 33.84
N GLN A 795 50.91 23.74 34.80
CA GLN A 795 51.38 22.42 35.21
C GLN A 795 50.80 21.30 34.33
N GLY A 796 49.78 21.59 33.52
CA GLY A 796 49.10 20.65 32.63
C GLY A 796 47.91 19.94 33.29
N ASN A 797 47.42 20.43 34.43
CA ASN A 797 46.21 19.90 35.07
C ASN A 797 44.97 20.36 34.30
N ILE A 798 44.00 19.45 34.13
CA ILE A 798 42.77 19.69 33.37
C ILE A 798 41.61 19.87 34.36
N ASP A 799 40.98 21.03 34.32
CA ASP A 799 39.72 21.32 34.99
C ASP A 799 38.58 21.32 33.96
N LEU A 800 37.52 20.55 34.22
CA LEU A 800 36.37 20.40 33.32
C LEU A 800 35.17 21.15 33.87
N SER A 801 34.46 21.85 33.00
CA SER A 801 33.18 22.48 33.33
C SER A 801 32.15 22.24 32.23
N ILE A 802 30.87 22.32 32.60
CA ILE A 802 29.75 22.12 31.68
C ILE A 802 29.31 23.49 31.16
N ILE A 803 29.10 23.61 29.85
CA ILE A 803 28.45 24.79 29.27
C ILE A 803 26.96 24.68 29.60
N ALA A 804 26.42 25.68 30.31
CA ALA A 804 25.00 25.69 30.65
C ALA A 804 24.15 25.74 29.37
N GLU A 805 22.98 25.11 29.38
CA GLU A 805 22.12 25.01 28.20
C GLU A 805 21.73 26.38 27.61
N ASN A 806 21.52 27.37 28.48
CA ASN A 806 21.23 28.76 28.08
C ASN A 806 22.42 29.47 27.40
N ASP A 807 23.64 28.97 27.56
CA ASP A 807 24.85 29.52 26.95
C ASP A 807 25.20 28.83 25.63
N LEU A 808 24.48 27.76 25.25
CA LEU A 808 24.69 27.05 24.00
C LEU A 808 24.21 27.88 22.80
N ARG A 809 24.97 27.80 21.70
CA ARG A 809 24.63 28.47 20.45
C ARG A 809 23.54 27.71 19.71
N ALA A 810 22.67 28.46 19.04
CA ALA A 810 21.67 27.88 18.16
C ALA A 810 22.35 26.98 17.12
N THR A 811 21.87 25.75 17.00
CA THR A 811 22.37 24.79 16.01
C THR A 811 21.41 24.76 14.82
N VAL A 812 21.94 25.06 13.64
CA VAL A 812 21.26 24.90 12.35
C VAL A 812 21.69 23.57 11.76
N ILE A 813 20.73 22.74 11.38
CA ILE A 813 21.00 21.44 10.75
C ILE A 813 20.81 21.56 9.24
N GLU A 814 21.88 21.33 8.48
CA GLU A 814 21.78 21.08 7.05
C GLU A 814 21.63 19.58 6.79
N GLU A 815 20.49 19.20 6.24
CA GLU A 815 20.12 17.79 6.04
C GLU A 815 20.60 17.38 4.65
N LEU A 816 21.50 16.40 4.60
CA LEU A 816 22.00 15.82 3.36
C LEU A 816 21.27 14.49 3.09
N GLU A 817 21.52 13.88 1.93
CA GLU A 817 20.93 12.59 1.59
C GLU A 817 21.35 11.48 2.58
N SER A 818 20.55 10.40 2.63
CA SER A 818 20.83 9.20 3.44
C SER A 818 20.91 9.45 4.96
N GLY A 819 20.21 10.47 5.47
CA GLY A 819 20.14 10.76 6.91
C GLY A 819 21.42 11.39 7.49
N ILE A 820 22.36 11.82 6.65
CA ILE A 820 23.60 12.46 7.06
C ILE A 820 23.34 13.95 7.28
N ASN A 821 23.73 14.47 8.45
CA ASN A 821 23.52 15.87 8.81
C ASN A 821 24.84 16.64 8.91
N LEU A 822 24.80 17.93 8.58
CA LEU A 822 25.84 18.90 8.84
C LEU A 822 25.34 19.92 9.86
N GLU A 823 25.85 19.83 11.09
CA GLU A 823 25.53 20.73 12.20
C GLU A 823 26.35 22.01 12.11
N MET A 824 25.66 23.15 12.03
CA MET A 824 26.23 24.49 11.96
C MET A 824 25.86 25.28 13.21
N LEU A 825 26.82 25.91 13.87
CA LEU A 825 26.57 26.75 15.05
C LEU A 825 26.55 28.23 14.65
N GLU A 826 25.62 28.98 15.24
CA GLU A 826 25.60 30.43 15.14
C GLU A 826 26.73 31.06 15.96
N ILE A 827 27.68 31.65 15.26
CA ILE A 827 28.80 32.37 15.83
C ILE A 827 28.42 33.85 15.91
N PRO A 828 28.34 34.43 17.12
CA PRO A 828 27.97 35.83 17.29
C PRO A 828 29.02 36.75 16.67
N GLY A 829 28.59 37.92 16.20
CA GLY A 829 29.52 38.96 15.78
C GLY A 829 30.13 39.69 16.98
N GLY A 830 31.29 40.31 16.78
CA GLY A 830 31.94 41.11 17.80
C GLY A 830 33.40 41.43 17.46
N GLU A 831 34.13 41.97 18.43
CA GLU A 831 35.53 42.36 18.26
C GLU A 831 36.47 41.43 19.05
N PHE A 832 37.66 41.20 18.50
CA PHE A 832 38.76 40.50 19.18
C PHE A 832 40.13 40.99 18.69
N TRP A 833 41.18 40.62 19.42
CA TRP A 833 42.56 40.83 18.98
C TRP A 833 43.09 39.57 18.31
N MET A 834 43.42 39.70 17.02
CA MET A 834 43.97 38.64 16.17
C MET A 834 45.50 38.64 16.22
N GLY A 835 46.10 37.45 16.20
CA GLY A 835 47.55 37.26 16.26
C GLY A 835 48.09 37.02 17.68
N SER A 836 49.39 36.77 17.80
CA SER A 836 50.07 36.48 19.07
C SER A 836 50.77 37.72 19.63
N PRO A 837 50.89 37.91 20.95
CA PRO A 837 51.76 38.94 21.50
C PRO A 837 53.23 38.71 21.15
N GLU A 838 54.02 39.78 21.04
CA GLU A 838 55.46 39.73 20.67
C GLU A 838 56.35 38.83 21.55
N ARG A 839 55.88 38.46 22.75
CA ARG A 839 56.63 37.66 23.73
C ARG A 839 55.92 36.36 24.12
N GLU A 840 54.91 35.92 23.37
CA GLU A 840 54.29 34.61 23.60
C GLU A 840 55.29 33.50 23.24
N GLU A 841 55.51 32.56 24.15
CA GLU A 841 56.38 31.41 23.93
C GLU A 841 55.80 30.53 22.80
N GLY A 842 56.62 30.22 21.79
CA GLY A 842 56.19 29.46 20.61
C GLY A 842 55.56 30.30 19.50
N SER A 843 55.44 31.62 19.65
CA SER A 843 54.96 32.54 18.58
C SER A 843 55.94 32.67 17.41
N TYR A 844 55.39 32.91 16.21
CA TYR A 844 56.14 33.12 14.99
C TYR A 844 55.99 34.57 14.46
N PRO A 845 56.98 35.10 13.71
CA PRO A 845 56.93 36.48 13.22
C PRO A 845 55.76 36.81 12.29
N ASP A 846 55.14 35.80 11.67
CA ASP A 846 53.98 35.91 10.81
C ASP A 846 52.65 36.03 11.55
N GLU A 847 52.67 35.89 12.87
CA GLU A 847 51.53 36.11 13.76
C GLU A 847 51.46 37.56 14.27
N LEU A 848 52.37 38.42 13.81
CA LEU A 848 52.55 39.81 14.23
C LEU A 848 52.23 40.80 13.09
N PRO A 849 51.82 42.05 13.41
CA PRO A 849 51.44 42.52 14.75
C PRO A 849 50.04 42.05 15.15
N GLN A 850 49.76 42.06 16.47
CA GLN A 850 48.37 41.95 16.93
C GLN A 850 47.57 43.17 16.48
N HIS A 851 46.39 42.91 15.92
CA HIS A 851 45.49 43.94 15.43
C HIS A 851 44.05 43.59 15.80
N LYS A 852 43.21 44.63 15.91
CA LYS A 852 41.80 44.46 16.30
C LYS A 852 40.98 44.16 15.06
N VAL A 853 40.16 43.12 15.11
CA VAL A 853 39.29 42.70 14.01
C VAL A 853 37.84 42.64 14.50
N LYS A 854 36.93 43.15 13.68
CA LYS A 854 35.48 43.11 13.89
C LYS A 854 34.86 42.05 12.99
N ILE A 855 34.24 41.04 13.59
CA ILE A 855 33.60 39.91 12.91
C ILE A 855 32.08 40.12 12.88
N SER A 856 31.46 39.93 11.72
CA SER A 856 30.01 39.87 11.59
C SER A 856 29.49 38.49 11.99
N PRO A 857 28.24 38.34 12.47
CA PRO A 857 27.68 37.02 12.79
C PRO A 857 27.67 36.09 11.56
N PHE A 858 27.96 34.81 11.78
CA PHE A 858 27.99 33.80 10.72
C PHE A 858 27.70 32.40 11.29
N LEU A 859 27.45 31.43 10.42
CA LEU A 859 27.34 30.03 10.80
C LEU A 859 28.68 29.33 10.60
N MET A 860 29.10 28.46 11.52
CA MET A 860 30.32 27.65 11.38
C MET A 860 30.04 26.19 11.69
N GLY A 861 30.62 25.27 10.93
CA GLY A 861 30.50 23.84 11.18
C GLY A 861 30.94 23.50 12.61
N LYS A 862 30.07 22.83 13.37
CA LYS A 862 30.35 22.37 14.75
C LYS A 862 31.61 21.51 14.82
N TYR A 863 31.79 20.72 13.77
CA TYR A 863 32.90 19.80 13.55
C TYR A 863 33.60 20.11 12.21
N LEU A 864 34.80 19.57 12.04
CA LEU A 864 35.42 19.36 10.72
C LEU A 864 34.45 18.59 9.81
N VAL A 865 34.49 18.85 8.51
CA VAL A 865 33.68 18.08 7.55
C VAL A 865 34.13 16.62 7.56
N THR A 866 33.16 15.71 7.66
CA THR A 866 33.44 14.27 7.77
C THR A 866 33.55 13.59 6.40
N GLN A 867 34.16 12.41 6.37
CA GLN A 867 34.25 11.57 5.16
C GLN A 867 32.87 11.17 4.63
N ALA A 868 31.85 11.02 5.48
CA ALA A 868 30.48 10.77 5.02
C ALA A 868 29.82 12.01 4.41
N GLN A 869 29.94 13.17 5.06
CA GLN A 869 29.46 14.43 4.48
C GLN A 869 30.14 14.72 3.15
N TRP A 870 31.45 14.48 3.05
CA TRP A 870 32.21 14.57 1.81
C TRP A 870 31.65 13.69 0.72
N ARG A 871 31.44 12.39 0.98
CA ARG A 871 30.92 11.44 -0.03
C ARG A 871 29.59 11.91 -0.61
N VAL A 872 28.66 12.37 0.23
CA VAL A 872 27.35 12.84 -0.22
C VAL A 872 27.47 14.08 -1.10
N VAL A 873 28.25 15.07 -0.70
CA VAL A 873 28.42 16.29 -1.51
C VAL A 873 29.26 16.02 -2.77
N ALA A 874 30.23 15.12 -2.71
CA ALA A 874 31.03 14.69 -3.86
C ALA A 874 30.19 13.94 -4.92
N SER A 875 29.09 13.28 -4.52
CA SER A 875 28.13 12.69 -5.46
C SER A 875 27.12 13.68 -6.04
N MET A 876 26.99 14.89 -5.48
CA MET A 876 26.12 15.93 -6.04
C MET A 876 26.63 16.40 -7.42
N PRO A 877 25.75 16.99 -8.25
CA PRO A 877 26.14 17.51 -9.56
C PRO A 877 27.34 18.47 -9.46
N LYS A 878 28.34 18.20 -10.31
CA LYS A 878 29.54 19.01 -10.45
C LYS A 878 29.22 20.48 -10.76
N ILE A 879 30.03 21.38 -10.21
CA ILE A 879 30.02 22.82 -10.53
C ILE A 879 31.19 23.15 -11.43
N GLU A 880 32.41 23.04 -10.93
CA GLU A 880 33.63 23.37 -11.68
C GLU A 880 34.52 22.14 -11.90
N ARG A 881 34.69 21.30 -10.87
CA ARG A 881 35.63 20.15 -10.89
C ARG A 881 35.05 18.88 -10.29
N ASP A 882 35.58 17.74 -10.72
CA ASP A 882 35.22 16.44 -10.16
C ASP A 882 35.84 16.27 -8.77
N LEU A 883 35.08 15.67 -7.86
CA LEU A 883 35.54 15.32 -6.52
C LEU A 883 35.68 13.81 -6.44
N ASN A 884 36.85 13.33 -5.98
CA ASN A 884 36.98 11.94 -5.56
C ASN A 884 36.09 11.73 -4.32
N PRO A 885 35.11 10.81 -4.32
CA PRO A 885 34.25 10.57 -3.15
C PRO A 885 35.02 10.03 -1.93
N GLU A 886 36.17 9.38 -2.12
CA GLU A 886 36.94 8.79 -1.02
C GLU A 886 38.42 9.24 -1.02
N PRO A 887 38.70 10.55 -0.85
CA PRO A 887 40.04 11.10 -1.00
C PRO A 887 40.95 10.74 0.19
N SER A 888 40.36 10.55 1.37
CA SER A 888 41.09 10.33 2.62
C SER A 888 42.01 9.12 2.57
N TYR A 889 43.25 9.32 3.03
CA TYR A 889 44.23 8.28 3.27
C TYR A 889 43.86 7.40 4.48
N TYR A 890 43.48 8.01 5.61
CA TYR A 890 43.03 7.28 6.80
C TYR A 890 41.54 6.98 6.71
N LYS A 891 41.23 5.78 6.22
CA LYS A 891 39.87 5.26 6.19
C LYS A 891 39.36 5.02 7.61
N GLY A 892 38.08 5.27 7.85
CA GLY A 892 37.38 4.82 9.04
C GLY A 892 35.89 5.11 8.94
N TYR A 893 35.16 4.89 10.03
CA TYR A 893 33.73 5.17 10.11
C TYR A 893 33.38 6.55 9.54
N SER A 894 32.13 6.71 9.09
CA SER A 894 31.54 7.91 8.48
C SER A 894 31.93 9.26 9.09
N ARG A 895 32.29 9.30 10.39
CA ARG A 895 32.53 10.50 11.20
C ARG A 895 34.01 10.94 11.35
N ARG A 896 34.97 10.33 10.65
CA ARG A 896 36.34 10.90 10.58
C ARG A 896 36.37 12.15 9.70
N PRO A 897 37.26 13.13 9.97
CA PRO A 897 37.41 14.26 9.07
C PRO A 897 37.87 13.78 7.69
N VAL A 898 37.37 14.43 6.64
CA VAL A 898 37.93 14.26 5.30
C VAL A 898 39.31 14.92 5.25
N GLU A 899 40.26 14.25 4.58
CA GLU A 899 41.61 14.76 4.37
C GLU A 899 42.14 14.32 2.99
N SER A 900 43.36 14.71 2.65
CA SER A 900 43.95 14.50 1.32
C SER A 900 43.19 15.23 0.21
N ILE A 901 42.67 16.41 0.54
CA ILE A 901 41.97 17.31 -0.38
C ILE A 901 42.75 18.60 -0.61
N SER A 902 42.65 19.11 -1.83
CA SER A 902 43.21 20.41 -2.21
C SER A 902 42.25 21.54 -1.82
N TRP A 903 42.78 22.78 -1.76
CA TRP A 903 41.97 23.96 -1.50
C TRP A 903 40.85 24.11 -2.55
N TYR A 904 41.18 23.83 -3.81
CA TYR A 904 40.23 23.83 -4.92
C TYR A 904 39.08 22.83 -4.73
N GLU A 905 39.38 21.61 -4.28
CA GLU A 905 38.33 20.63 -3.99
C GLU A 905 37.48 21.03 -2.77
N ALA A 906 38.08 21.68 -1.78
CA ALA A 906 37.37 22.21 -0.62
C ALA A 906 36.40 23.36 -1.00
N VAL A 907 36.79 24.21 -1.96
CA VAL A 907 35.90 25.24 -2.53
C VAL A 907 34.76 24.62 -3.32
N GLU A 908 35.04 23.66 -4.21
CA GLU A 908 34.00 22.94 -4.98
C GLU A 908 32.98 22.27 -4.04
N PHE A 909 33.44 21.68 -2.93
CA PHE A 909 32.55 21.12 -1.90
C PHE A 909 31.59 22.20 -1.35
N CYS A 910 32.11 23.38 -0.98
CA CYS A 910 31.30 24.49 -0.48
C CYS A 910 30.28 24.98 -1.51
N GLU A 911 30.66 25.07 -2.79
CA GLU A 911 29.78 25.53 -3.85
C GLU A 911 28.63 24.53 -4.10
N ARG A 912 28.93 23.22 -4.14
CA ARG A 912 27.90 22.17 -4.26
C ARG A 912 26.94 22.20 -3.08
N LEU A 913 27.46 22.35 -1.88
CA LEU A 913 26.66 22.47 -0.67
C LEU A 913 25.78 23.73 -0.67
N SER A 914 26.28 24.85 -1.21
CA SER A 914 25.48 26.07 -1.41
C SER A 914 24.32 25.86 -2.38
N ARG A 915 24.58 25.18 -3.52
CA ARG A 915 23.55 24.83 -4.48
C ARG A 915 22.49 23.92 -3.85
N TRP A 916 22.93 22.90 -3.11
CA TRP A 916 22.04 22.02 -2.37
C TRP A 916 21.13 22.78 -1.40
N SER A 917 21.71 23.65 -0.56
CA SER A 917 20.94 24.45 0.40
C SER A 917 19.91 25.36 -0.29
N GLN A 918 20.25 25.90 -1.46
CA GLN A 918 19.34 26.67 -2.28
C GLN A 918 18.20 25.82 -2.85
N GLU A 919 18.50 24.66 -3.42
CA GLU A 919 17.50 23.72 -3.96
C GLU A 919 16.54 23.19 -2.89
N LYS A 920 17.03 23.03 -1.65
CA LYS A 920 16.23 22.64 -0.48
C LYS A 920 15.51 23.79 0.22
N GLY A 921 15.59 25.01 -0.33
CA GLY A 921 14.85 26.18 0.15
C GLY A 921 15.39 26.84 1.41
N LYS A 922 16.57 26.43 1.91
CA LYS A 922 17.24 27.09 3.06
C LYS A 922 18.07 28.29 2.64
N GLY A 923 18.66 28.24 1.44
CA GLY A 923 19.32 29.38 0.82
C GLY A 923 20.62 29.84 1.49
N TYR A 924 21.30 28.97 2.24
CA TYR A 924 22.60 29.29 2.83
C TYR A 924 23.71 29.27 1.77
N GLN A 925 24.63 30.23 1.89
CA GLN A 925 25.82 30.29 1.05
C GLN A 925 27.03 29.78 1.83
N TYR A 926 27.46 28.56 1.53
CA TYR A 926 28.60 27.90 2.14
C TYR A 926 29.93 28.31 1.48
N ARG A 927 30.96 28.47 2.31
CA ARG A 927 32.34 28.79 1.89
C ARG A 927 33.33 28.29 2.94
N LEU A 928 34.62 28.39 2.62
CA LEU A 928 35.68 28.27 3.61
C LEU A 928 35.68 29.50 4.55
N PRO A 929 36.09 29.34 5.82
CA PRO A 929 36.25 30.48 6.73
C PRO A 929 37.31 31.45 6.19
N SER A 930 37.18 32.73 6.52
CA SER A 930 38.35 33.60 6.50
C SER A 930 39.29 33.24 7.65
N GLU A 931 40.54 33.62 7.53
CA GLU A 931 41.53 33.45 8.58
C GLU A 931 41.06 34.07 9.91
N ALA A 932 40.50 35.28 9.82
CA ALA A 932 40.01 36.03 10.97
C ALA A 932 38.79 35.37 11.61
N GLU A 933 37.84 34.88 10.81
CA GLU A 933 36.69 34.12 11.29
C GLU A 933 37.13 32.85 12.02
N TRP A 934 38.12 32.14 11.48
CA TRP A 934 38.63 30.91 12.09
C TRP A 934 39.28 31.19 13.45
N GLU A 935 40.17 32.18 13.55
CA GLU A 935 40.85 32.48 14.82
C GLU A 935 39.89 33.04 15.87
N TYR A 936 38.95 33.90 15.46
CA TYR A 936 37.87 34.39 16.31
C TYR A 936 37.05 33.24 16.91
N ALA A 937 36.62 32.33 16.04
CA ALA A 937 35.84 31.17 16.42
C ALA A 937 36.62 30.19 17.30
N CYS A 938 37.92 30.00 17.03
CA CYS A 938 38.82 29.15 17.82
C CYS A 938 38.96 29.68 19.25
N ARG A 939 39.27 30.98 19.39
CA ARG A 939 39.43 31.64 20.70
C ARG A 939 38.12 31.69 21.49
N ALA A 940 36.99 31.85 20.80
CA ALA A 940 35.66 31.96 21.40
C ALA A 940 35.55 33.08 22.46
N VAL A 941 36.16 34.23 22.19
CA VAL A 941 36.16 35.41 23.07
C VAL A 941 35.64 36.62 22.31
N ILE A 942 34.62 37.28 22.87
CA ILE A 942 34.09 38.55 22.39
C ILE A 942 34.51 39.65 23.36
N SER A 943 35.24 40.65 22.89
CA SER A 943 35.80 41.65 23.80
C SER A 943 36.17 42.95 23.10
N GLU A 944 35.68 44.06 23.64
CA GLU A 944 36.08 45.41 23.19
C GLU A 944 37.35 45.93 23.89
N LEU A 945 37.97 45.13 24.77
CA LEU A 945 39.14 45.49 25.59
C LEU A 945 40.30 46.09 24.78
N THR A 946 41.09 46.93 25.45
CA THR A 946 42.36 47.42 24.89
C THR A 946 43.37 46.27 24.75
N LEU A 947 44.39 46.44 23.91
CA LEU A 947 45.43 45.42 23.69
C LEU A 947 46.11 44.98 25.00
N ALA A 948 46.37 45.92 25.92
CA ALA A 948 47.00 45.62 27.20
C ALA A 948 46.11 44.75 28.10
N GLU A 949 44.81 45.08 28.20
CA GLU A 949 43.84 44.31 28.98
C GLU A 949 43.56 42.95 28.35
N TRP A 950 43.50 42.88 27.02
CA TRP A 950 43.40 41.62 26.28
C TRP A 950 44.59 40.72 26.60
N ASN A 951 45.82 41.25 26.48
CA ASN A 951 47.03 40.49 26.75
C ASN A 951 47.18 40.07 28.22
N GLN A 952 46.49 40.73 29.15
CA GLN A 952 46.42 40.30 30.54
C GLN A 952 45.41 39.17 30.76
N LYS A 953 44.27 39.18 30.05
CA LYS A 953 43.12 38.30 30.36
C LYS A 953 42.98 37.09 29.43
N TYR A 954 43.34 37.23 28.16
CA TYR A 954 43.08 36.25 27.10
C TYR A 954 44.33 35.84 26.33
N ASN A 955 45.52 36.14 26.86
CA ASN A 955 46.80 35.71 26.31
C ASN A 955 47.10 34.25 26.63
N GLN A 956 46.26 33.36 26.11
CA GLN A 956 46.42 31.93 26.22
C GLN A 956 46.62 31.35 24.81
N PRO A 957 47.67 30.55 24.59
CA PRO A 957 47.95 29.90 23.31
C PRO A 957 46.81 29.01 22.78
N PHE A 958 46.02 28.41 23.67
CA PHE A 958 44.89 27.53 23.32
C PHE A 958 43.60 28.05 23.96
N HIS A 959 42.43 27.73 23.38
CA HIS A 959 41.14 28.16 23.93
C HIS A 959 40.86 27.58 25.33
N PHE A 960 41.52 26.47 25.67
CA PHE A 960 41.44 25.83 26.98
C PHE A 960 42.63 26.17 27.88
N GLY A 961 43.53 27.11 27.54
CA GLY A 961 44.58 27.53 28.47
C GLY A 961 46.00 27.57 27.93
N GLU A 962 46.96 27.39 28.83
CA GLU A 962 48.38 27.62 28.54
C GLU A 962 49.09 26.45 27.88
N LYS A 963 48.51 25.24 27.98
CA LYS A 963 49.07 24.01 27.41
C LYS A 963 48.00 23.19 26.71
N ILE A 964 48.43 22.44 25.70
CA ILE A 964 47.65 21.40 25.05
C ILE A 964 47.93 20.06 25.71
N SER A 965 46.88 19.25 25.87
CA SER A 965 46.97 17.92 26.46
C SER A 965 46.50 16.86 25.47
N PRO A 966 47.13 15.68 25.40
CA PRO A 966 46.66 14.55 24.59
C PRO A 966 45.24 14.09 24.92
N ALA A 967 44.71 14.47 26.09
CA ALA A 967 43.34 14.19 26.51
C ALA A 967 42.30 15.14 25.89
N LEU A 968 42.71 16.27 25.31
CA LEU A 968 41.81 17.32 24.82
C LEU A 968 41.92 17.53 23.30
N ALA A 969 43.00 17.05 22.68
CA ALA A 969 43.30 17.27 21.27
C ALA A 969 44.17 16.17 20.68
N ASN A 970 44.09 15.99 19.35
CA ASN A 970 44.91 15.05 18.60
C ASN A 970 46.05 15.77 17.88
N TYR A 971 47.28 15.65 18.38
CA TYR A 971 48.48 16.29 17.83
C TYR A 971 49.69 15.33 17.93
N LEU A 972 50.90 15.76 17.56
CA LEU A 972 52.06 14.87 17.44
C LEU A 972 52.34 14.02 18.70
N GLU A 973 52.19 14.59 19.90
CA GLU A 973 52.46 13.89 21.17
C GLU A 973 51.29 13.03 21.65
N THR A 974 50.14 13.07 20.98
CA THR A 974 49.04 12.14 21.25
C THR A 974 49.39 10.71 20.82
N LEU A 975 50.50 10.51 20.07
CA LEU A 975 51.06 9.22 19.63
C LEU A 975 50.09 8.29 18.87
N ARG A 976 48.94 8.81 18.42
CA ARG A 976 47.93 8.07 17.64
C ARG A 976 48.36 7.83 16.19
N GLY A 977 49.16 8.75 15.63
CA GLY A 977 49.75 8.61 14.29
C GLY A 977 48.77 8.70 13.11
N LYS A 978 47.49 9.04 13.36
CA LYS A 978 46.40 9.22 12.38
C LYS A 978 45.32 10.20 12.89
N THR A 979 44.37 10.56 12.04
CA THR A 979 43.18 11.35 12.42
C THR A 979 42.32 10.63 13.48
N THR A 980 41.38 11.33 14.11
CA THR A 980 40.36 10.77 15.00
C THR A 980 38.97 11.20 14.56
N THR A 981 37.94 10.45 14.95
CA THR A 981 36.53 10.87 14.78
C THR A 981 36.33 12.29 15.30
N VAL A 982 35.55 13.10 14.58
CA VAL A 982 35.28 14.47 15.01
C VAL A 982 34.56 14.49 16.36
N GLY A 983 34.94 15.43 17.22
CA GLY A 983 34.46 15.56 18.59
C GLY A 983 34.92 14.45 19.54
N ARG A 984 35.92 13.63 19.19
CA ARG A 984 36.36 12.48 20.03
C ARG A 984 36.67 12.86 21.47
N PHE A 985 37.23 14.03 21.69
CA PHE A 985 37.65 14.48 23.02
C PHE A 985 36.50 15.02 23.87
N GLN A 986 35.30 15.15 23.32
CA GLN A 986 34.09 15.63 24.00
C GLN A 986 34.23 17.00 24.68
N VAL A 987 35.26 17.76 24.32
CA VAL A 987 35.50 19.13 24.78
C VAL A 987 35.29 20.10 23.62
N ALA A 988 34.40 21.06 23.84
CA ALA A 988 34.18 22.19 22.97
C ALA A 988 34.85 23.46 23.54
N ASN A 989 35.00 24.47 22.71
CA ASN A 989 35.25 25.84 23.19
C ASN A 989 33.95 26.53 23.61
N LEU A 990 34.03 27.79 24.07
CA LEU A 990 32.87 28.54 24.57
C LEU A 990 31.83 28.89 23.50
N PHE A 991 32.13 28.69 22.21
CA PHE A 991 31.14 28.79 21.13
C PHE A 991 30.52 27.43 20.77
N GLY A 992 30.95 26.33 21.41
CA GLY A 992 30.45 24.98 21.14
C GLY A 992 31.19 24.25 20.02
N LEU A 993 32.29 24.80 19.51
CA LEU A 993 33.08 24.21 18.43
C LEU A 993 34.08 23.18 18.96
N TYR A 994 34.23 22.08 18.23
CA TYR A 994 35.15 20.98 18.57
C TYR A 994 36.34 20.92 17.64
N ASP A 995 37.42 20.27 18.10
CA ASP A 995 38.63 19.99 17.34
C ASP A 995 39.32 21.23 16.75
N MET A 996 39.20 22.40 17.40
CA MET A 996 39.84 23.64 16.94
C MET A 996 41.36 23.63 17.11
N HIS A 997 41.91 22.65 17.85
CA HIS A 997 43.35 22.45 18.05
C HIS A 997 43.71 21.01 17.67
N GLY A 998 44.36 20.81 16.51
CA GLY A 998 44.82 19.51 16.03
C GLY A 998 43.83 18.76 15.12
N ASN A 999 43.93 17.44 15.10
CA ASN A 999 43.30 16.51 14.15
C ASN A 999 43.75 16.75 12.70
N VAL A 1000 43.26 17.78 12.00
CA VAL A 1000 43.72 18.17 10.66
C VAL A 1000 43.80 19.69 10.53
N LEU A 1001 44.73 20.17 9.71
CA LEU A 1001 44.79 21.57 9.31
C LEU A 1001 43.56 21.92 8.47
N GLU A 1002 43.00 23.10 8.68
CA GLU A 1002 41.76 23.55 8.02
C GLU A 1002 42.05 24.63 6.97
N TRP A 1003 41.65 24.38 5.72
CA TRP A 1003 41.78 25.38 4.63
C TRP A 1003 40.97 26.65 4.93
N CYS A 1004 41.60 27.81 4.78
CA CYS A 1004 40.95 29.12 4.81
C CYS A 1004 40.89 29.74 3.41
N THR A 1005 40.05 30.76 3.24
CA THR A 1005 39.89 31.48 1.96
C THR A 1005 41.15 32.29 1.60
N ASP A 1006 41.83 32.82 2.61
CA ASP A 1006 42.90 33.82 2.52
C ASP A 1006 44.15 33.34 1.76
N HIS A 1007 44.82 34.31 1.11
CA HIS A 1007 46.19 34.13 0.63
C HIS A 1007 47.18 34.24 1.79
N TRP A 1008 48.35 33.64 1.61
CA TRP A 1008 49.43 33.77 2.57
C TRP A 1008 50.08 35.16 2.55
N TYR A 1009 50.23 35.76 3.74
CA TYR A 1009 51.03 36.97 3.97
C TYR A 1009 51.97 36.76 5.15
N LYS A 1010 53.20 37.26 5.02
CA LYS A 1010 54.27 37.04 6.03
C LYS A 1010 54.04 37.76 7.37
N LYS A 1011 53.10 38.70 7.46
CA LYS A 1011 52.77 39.53 8.64
C LYS A 1011 51.36 40.13 8.49
N TYR A 1012 50.83 40.71 9.57
CA TYR A 1012 49.52 41.39 9.62
C TYR A 1012 49.56 42.92 9.46
N GLU A 1013 50.65 43.53 9.00
CA GLU A 1013 50.80 45.00 8.97
C GLU A 1013 49.68 45.72 8.19
N ASP A 1014 49.16 45.09 7.12
CA ASP A 1014 48.08 45.60 6.27
C ASP A 1014 46.84 44.68 6.25
N ALA A 1015 46.65 43.86 7.29
CA ALA A 1015 45.56 42.88 7.34
C ALA A 1015 44.18 43.55 7.42
N PRO A 1016 43.14 42.98 6.77
CA PRO A 1016 41.76 43.43 6.94
C PRO A 1016 41.31 43.39 8.41
N ASN A 1017 40.52 44.38 8.82
CA ASN A 1017 40.03 44.51 10.20
C ASN A 1017 38.51 44.27 10.33
N ASP A 1018 37.86 43.78 9.27
CA ASP A 1018 36.41 43.59 9.16
C ASP A 1018 35.99 42.11 9.04
N GLY A 1019 36.95 41.19 9.23
CA GLY A 1019 36.72 39.75 9.15
C GLY A 1019 36.69 39.19 7.72
N SER A 1020 36.84 40.04 6.69
CA SER A 1020 36.94 39.57 5.30
C SER A 1020 38.25 38.81 5.05
N ALA A 1021 38.25 37.93 4.04
CA ALA A 1021 39.44 37.19 3.66
C ALA A 1021 40.47 38.11 2.99
N TRP A 1022 41.75 37.97 3.37
CA TRP A 1022 42.85 38.74 2.81
C TRP A 1022 43.29 38.16 1.47
N LEU A 1023 42.88 38.81 0.39
CA LEU A 1023 43.15 38.39 -0.99
C LEU A 1023 44.11 39.37 -1.69
N SER A 1024 45.00 38.84 -2.53
CA SER A 1024 45.96 39.64 -3.32
C SER A 1024 45.33 40.09 -4.64
N GLU A 1025 45.54 41.36 -5.01
CA GLU A 1025 45.15 41.91 -6.32
C GLU A 1025 46.14 41.55 -7.45
N ASN A 1026 47.38 41.15 -7.10
CA ASN A 1026 48.42 40.79 -8.07
C ASN A 1026 48.78 39.30 -7.97
N GLU A 1027 48.54 38.55 -9.05
CA GLU A 1027 48.79 37.09 -9.14
C GLU A 1027 50.29 36.70 -9.23
N ALA A 1028 51.21 37.65 -9.15
CA ALA A 1028 52.64 37.37 -9.33
C ALA A 1028 53.36 37.07 -7.99
N ASN A 1029 53.64 35.78 -7.79
CA ASN A 1029 54.65 35.14 -6.92
C ASN A 1029 54.42 34.98 -5.41
N GLU A 1030 53.77 35.90 -4.68
CA GLU A 1030 53.45 35.67 -3.24
C GLU A 1030 51.99 35.18 -3.02
N ALA A 1031 51.12 35.32 -4.02
CA ALA A 1031 49.73 34.83 -4.04
C ALA A 1031 49.59 33.31 -4.34
N ASN A 1032 50.68 32.53 -4.30
CA ASN A 1032 50.70 31.11 -4.70
C ASN A 1032 50.35 30.14 -3.56
N PHE A 1033 50.15 30.63 -2.35
CA PHE A 1033 49.88 29.81 -1.18
C PHE A 1033 48.58 30.25 -0.50
N ARG A 1034 47.82 29.26 -0.05
CA ARG A 1034 46.59 29.44 0.72
C ARG A 1034 46.87 29.17 2.18
N LEU A 1035 46.09 29.82 3.02
CA LEU A 1035 46.25 29.75 4.45
C LEU A 1035 45.54 28.53 5.07
N LEU A 1036 46.14 28.00 6.12
CA LEU A 1036 45.69 26.86 6.90
C LEU A 1036 45.79 27.20 8.40
N ARG A 1037 44.83 26.72 9.20
CA ARG A 1037 44.79 26.93 10.66
C ARG A 1037 44.56 25.62 11.43
N GLY A 1038 44.80 25.63 12.74
CA GLY A 1038 44.38 24.57 13.69
C GLY A 1038 45.44 23.56 14.12
N GLY A 1039 46.43 23.26 13.29
CA GLY A 1039 47.39 22.17 13.53
C GLY A 1039 46.86 20.81 13.06
N SER A 1040 47.57 19.70 13.34
CA SER A 1040 47.14 18.34 12.96
C SER A 1040 47.72 17.27 13.86
N PHE A 1041 47.25 16.03 13.74
CA PHE A 1041 47.72 14.86 14.51
C PHE A 1041 49.23 14.55 14.41
N ARG A 1042 49.96 15.23 13.51
CA ARG A 1042 51.41 15.07 13.29
C ARG A 1042 52.21 16.35 13.50
N ILE A 1043 51.56 17.39 14.02
CA ILE A 1043 52.16 18.71 14.21
C ILE A 1043 52.42 18.94 15.71
N THR A 1044 53.52 19.62 16.03
CA THR A 1044 53.90 19.94 17.41
C THR A 1044 52.90 20.91 18.06
N PRO A 1045 52.82 20.94 19.40
CA PRO A 1045 51.97 21.87 20.16
C PRO A 1045 51.99 23.33 19.68
N ASP A 1046 53.16 23.87 19.36
CA ASP A 1046 53.35 25.28 18.99
C ASP A 1046 52.56 25.70 17.75
N TYR A 1047 52.33 24.76 16.83
CA TYR A 1047 51.56 24.99 15.60
C TYR A 1047 50.08 24.59 15.74
N CYS A 1048 49.64 24.19 16.94
CA CYS A 1048 48.23 23.97 17.27
C CYS A 1048 47.63 25.16 18.03
N ARG A 1049 48.42 26.23 18.29
CA ARG A 1049 47.96 27.44 18.98
C ARG A 1049 46.89 28.17 18.16
N SER A 1050 46.02 28.93 18.82
CA SER A 1050 44.96 29.73 18.19
C SER A 1050 45.52 30.70 17.14
N ALA A 1051 46.66 31.35 17.44
CA ALA A 1051 47.31 32.31 16.55
C ALA A 1051 48.15 31.67 15.44
N ALA A 1052 48.52 30.39 15.58
CA ALA A 1052 49.45 29.75 14.66
C ALA A 1052 48.89 29.69 13.24
N ARG A 1053 49.74 30.05 12.27
CA ARG A 1053 49.39 30.12 10.85
C ARG A 1053 50.21 29.09 10.07
N TYR A 1054 49.61 28.53 9.03
CA TYR A 1054 50.29 27.61 8.12
C TYR A 1054 49.94 27.96 6.68
N GLN A 1055 50.82 27.58 5.75
CA GLN A 1055 50.65 27.87 4.34
C GLN A 1055 51.03 26.69 3.48
N GLU A 1056 50.20 26.40 2.50
CA GLU A 1056 50.49 25.38 1.50
C GLU A 1056 49.97 25.78 0.12
N ARG A 1057 50.51 25.12 -0.90
CA ARG A 1057 50.05 25.34 -2.26
C ARG A 1057 48.58 24.88 -2.39
N PRO A 1058 47.71 25.63 -3.08
CA PRO A 1058 46.29 25.33 -3.17
C PRO A 1058 45.98 23.97 -3.82
N ASN A 1059 46.90 23.41 -4.60
CA ASN A 1059 46.76 22.10 -5.25
C ASN A 1059 47.32 20.92 -4.43
N LEU A 1060 47.99 21.18 -3.30
CA LEU A 1060 48.54 20.14 -2.46
C LEU A 1060 47.40 19.32 -1.82
N ARG A 1061 47.56 18.00 -1.83
CA ARG A 1061 46.73 17.05 -1.09
C ARG A 1061 47.60 16.38 -0.04
N SER A 1062 47.25 16.52 1.23
CA SER A 1062 48.00 15.91 2.33
C SER A 1062 47.05 15.24 3.30
N ASP A 1063 47.51 14.13 3.87
CA ASP A 1063 46.81 13.37 4.91
C ASP A 1063 46.59 14.12 6.23
N ARG A 1064 47.14 15.34 6.33
CA ARG A 1064 47.02 16.25 7.47
C ARG A 1064 46.10 17.44 7.21
N ILE A 1065 45.55 17.59 6.00
CA ILE A 1065 44.79 18.78 5.58
C ILE A 1065 43.36 18.38 5.23
N GLY A 1066 42.39 19.03 5.87
CA GLY A 1066 40.96 18.89 5.64
C GLY A 1066 40.28 20.25 5.51
N LEU A 1067 39.02 20.33 5.92
CA LEU A 1067 38.25 21.56 5.89
C LEU A 1067 37.17 21.62 6.98
N ARG A 1068 36.78 22.84 7.28
CA ARG A 1068 35.54 23.20 7.94
C ARG A 1068 34.86 24.28 7.11
N VAL A 1069 33.53 24.34 7.17
CA VAL A 1069 32.75 25.27 6.38
C VAL A 1069 32.10 26.33 7.25
N VAL A 1070 31.87 27.50 6.67
CA VAL A 1070 31.04 28.56 7.22
C VAL A 1070 29.93 28.91 6.24
N ALA A 1071 28.86 29.53 6.72
CA ALA A 1071 27.77 29.99 5.88
C ALA A 1071 27.20 31.34 6.33
N SER A 1072 26.70 32.10 5.36
CA SER A 1072 25.90 33.31 5.58
C SER A 1072 24.48 33.11 5.03
N SER A 1073 23.49 33.78 5.64
CA SER A 1073 22.14 33.83 5.05
C SER A 1073 22.17 34.77 3.84
N ARG A 1074 21.58 34.33 2.72
CA ARG A 1074 21.44 35.19 1.55
C ARG A 1074 20.21 36.07 1.77
N THR A 1075 20.41 37.34 2.12
CA THR A 1075 19.32 38.33 2.02
C THR A 1075 18.90 38.37 0.56
N VAL A 1076 17.73 37.80 0.23
CA VAL A 1076 17.13 37.93 -1.09
C VAL A 1076 16.80 39.40 -1.27
N TYR A 1077 17.63 40.12 -2.01
CA TYR A 1077 17.22 41.41 -2.56
C TYR A 1077 16.02 41.11 -3.47
N SER A 1078 14.83 41.53 -3.04
CA SER A 1078 13.66 41.56 -3.91
C SER A 1078 13.98 42.49 -5.08
N VAL A 1079 14.23 41.89 -6.25
CA VAL A 1079 14.29 42.65 -7.49
C VAL A 1079 12.85 42.96 -7.86
N ASN A 1080 12.41 44.16 -7.49
CA ASN A 1080 11.30 44.83 -8.16
C ASN A 1080 11.73 45.15 -9.60
N SER A 1081 11.18 44.41 -10.57
CA SER A 1081 10.66 44.93 -11.85
C SER A 1081 9.97 43.82 -12.62
#